data_AF-A0A0P9FUZ4-F1
#
_entry.id   AF-A0A0P9FUZ4-F1
#
_cell.length_a   1.000
_cell.length_b   1.000
_cell.length_c   1.000
_cell.angle_alpha   90.00
_cell.angle_beta   90.00
_cell.angle_gamma   90.00
#
_symmetry.space_group_name_H-M   'P 1'
#
loop_
_entity.id
_entity.type
_entity.pdbx_description
1 polymer ?
#
loop_
_entity_poly.entity_id
_entity_poly.type
_entity_poly.pdbx_seq_one_letter_code
_entity_poly.pdbx_strand_id
1 'polypeptide(L)'
;MSDGVLSASLPAFNIEVLNVNEAPVVEDQNVNVDEDSSLTISLNAKDADNDELTFEVTSEPLFGQVSVVGSSVVYTPSVDYFGSDQFSVIADDGELASQPAVIIIDIKPVNDAPIAVDDVFTQTYSETMLYTLDVLANDSDVDGDVLRVMAVSSDIGSVNIVDNQLVYQAMQGGPEQVNLSYTLVDQGDEVAKANVVLTITDQETEQLPIINAPDTINVDARGLYTKVNIGVATAEDIDGNPLAVSLINSSVVFKPGKHNVYWYTEDSEGRSRVATQVVNVNPLVSIDKNTTIAEGGEYTTALYLNGDAVSYPVIVDYVVSGSADGNDHDLITGQVTFESRRAFISFTSFEDSEIEGDETLVISLVGDKNFAENSVQTITISEANIAPTVKLVTMQGEQMQAIVGKQNGEVLIKANVTDANPLDVVTLTWQSELINTSSDEHMFSFDPSVVSAGIYKISAIATDNGGTPLSTERSAYIEVREELTQLDEQIDSDGDLISDAQEGYRDSDSDGIPDYLDAIVDCNVIQQHVEHQRNFLVEGEVGVCIRKGLTAVNNQSGGVLLFSDELIADDDAVYRGGVIDFIVEGLKESGQSYQLVFPQNEAVPENAIYRKFINNQWQDFVIDDYNQVHTTLGEFGYCPAPGDSSWTPGLTAGHWCVQITIQDGGANDADGQANGTIIDPSGVAVMNMQNTQPIAESDAVAMPWNSTLAIDVLANDSDEDGDTLTINSVAVDFGIINIESNQLHYTAPIDFLGTATIQYSISDGQGGSANSMVTVTVNTNFAPSAKNDSAETDDKTAINIAVLVNDSDPDGDALTVTSAIVDSGSVVINADNTLTFTPQEGSATTATIEYAISDGRYTASAKVTVTVTKAQNPPPPEPSEPVSKKSSGAFTFALLLLLISTATMRRRFKY
;
A
#
# COMPACT_ATOMS: atom_id res chain seq x y z
N MET A 1 38.26 95.51 -30.54
CA MET A 1 37.54 96.55 -31.32
C MET A 1 38.55 97.41 -32.09
N SER A 2 38.09 98.24 -33.03
CA SER A 2 38.92 99.18 -33.80
C SER A 2 38.11 100.43 -34.16
N ASP A 3 38.78 101.57 -34.30
CA ASP A 3 38.20 102.85 -34.75
C ASP A 3 38.51 103.18 -36.23
N GLY A 4 39.19 102.27 -36.95
CA GLY A 4 39.63 102.46 -38.33
C GLY A 4 41.05 103.03 -38.48
N VAL A 5 41.75 103.38 -37.39
CA VAL A 5 43.16 103.80 -37.40
C VAL A 5 44.01 102.97 -36.43
N LEU A 6 43.45 102.59 -35.28
CA LEU A 6 44.03 101.65 -34.32
C LEU A 6 43.09 100.46 -34.12
N SER A 7 43.67 99.28 -33.89
CA SER A 7 42.94 98.05 -33.57
C SER A 7 43.52 97.41 -32.32
N ALA A 8 42.63 96.97 -31.44
CA ALA A 8 42.95 96.18 -30.27
C ALA A 8 42.09 94.91 -30.28
N SER A 9 42.69 93.78 -30.61
CA SER A 9 42.17 92.48 -30.19
C SER A 9 42.47 92.30 -28.70
N LEU A 10 41.58 91.62 -27.98
CA LEU A 10 41.97 91.04 -26.70
C LEU A 10 43.05 89.97 -26.95
N PRO A 11 43.93 89.67 -25.98
CA PRO A 11 44.68 88.42 -25.98
C PRO A 11 43.72 87.23 -26.07
N ALA A 12 44.19 86.09 -26.57
CA ALA A 12 43.46 84.85 -26.39
C ALA A 12 43.29 84.58 -24.88
N PHE A 13 42.05 84.39 -24.44
CA PHE A 13 41.70 83.98 -23.09
C PHE A 13 40.89 82.69 -23.19
N ASN A 14 41.12 81.78 -22.27
CA ASN A 14 40.30 80.58 -22.15
C ASN A 14 39.02 80.97 -21.40
N ILE A 15 37.88 80.42 -21.81
CA ILE A 15 36.72 80.28 -20.93
C ILE A 15 36.83 78.88 -20.35
N GLU A 16 37.16 78.80 -19.08
CA GLU A 16 37.10 77.57 -18.31
C GLU A 16 35.65 77.41 -17.86
N VAL A 17 34.92 76.50 -18.52
CA VAL A 17 33.62 76.03 -18.04
C VAL A 17 33.95 74.92 -17.05
N LEU A 18 33.93 75.26 -15.76
CA LEU A 18 33.90 74.26 -14.71
C LEU A 18 32.50 73.64 -14.73
N ASN A 19 32.42 72.31 -14.78
CA ASN A 19 31.19 71.63 -14.40
C ASN A 19 30.98 71.79 -12.88
N VAL A 20 29.73 71.70 -12.45
CA VAL A 20 29.36 71.67 -11.04
C VAL A 20 28.36 70.55 -10.93
N ASN A 21 28.74 69.47 -10.24
CA ASN A 21 27.90 68.28 -10.09
C ASN A 21 26.50 68.65 -9.59
N GLU A 22 25.45 68.12 -10.24
CA GLU A 22 24.08 68.17 -9.75
C GLU A 22 23.71 66.82 -9.12
N ALA A 23 23.20 66.84 -7.89
CA ALA A 23 22.87 65.60 -7.17
C ALA A 23 21.81 64.76 -7.93
N PRO A 24 21.92 63.41 -7.91
CA PRO A 24 21.03 62.53 -8.64
C PRO A 24 19.59 62.58 -8.14
N VAL A 25 18.67 62.10 -8.98
CA VAL A 25 17.24 62.01 -8.67
C VAL A 25 16.78 60.57 -8.83
N VAL A 26 16.26 59.99 -7.74
CA VAL A 26 15.47 58.76 -7.75
C VAL A 26 13.99 59.11 -7.58
N GLU A 27 13.12 58.44 -8.32
CA GLU A 27 11.67 58.67 -8.32
C GLU A 27 10.95 57.72 -7.34
N ASP A 28 9.88 58.20 -6.66
CA ASP A 28 9.01 57.34 -5.85
C ASP A 28 8.40 56.21 -6.71
N GLN A 29 8.33 54.99 -6.18
CA GLN A 29 7.77 53.83 -6.87
C GLN A 29 6.68 53.15 -6.03
N ASN A 30 5.71 52.54 -6.70
CA ASN A 30 4.76 51.62 -6.11
C ASN A 30 4.80 50.31 -6.89
N VAL A 31 4.93 49.19 -6.20
CA VAL A 31 5.06 47.84 -6.76
C VAL A 31 4.13 46.87 -6.06
N ASN A 32 3.69 45.83 -6.76
CA ASN A 32 3.04 44.68 -6.14
C ASN A 32 4.04 43.52 -6.14
N VAL A 33 3.95 42.69 -5.11
CA VAL A 33 4.51 41.34 -5.06
C VAL A 33 3.44 40.46 -4.42
N ASP A 34 3.43 39.18 -4.72
CA ASP A 34 2.59 38.22 -4.01
C ASP A 34 3.35 37.79 -2.73
N GLU A 35 2.68 37.32 -1.67
CA GLU A 35 3.41 36.91 -0.46
C GLU A 35 4.29 35.68 -0.68
N ASP A 36 5.23 35.47 0.25
CA ASP A 36 6.37 34.53 0.19
C ASP A 36 7.31 34.63 -1.04
N SER A 37 6.98 35.52 -1.98
CA SER A 37 7.72 35.77 -3.21
C SER A 37 8.66 36.97 -3.07
N SER A 38 9.88 36.84 -3.54
CA SER A 38 10.86 37.94 -3.56
C SER A 38 10.81 38.74 -4.87
N LEU A 39 10.75 40.07 -4.77
CA LEU A 39 10.68 40.98 -5.92
C LEU A 39 12.00 41.73 -6.13
N THR A 40 12.58 41.60 -7.33
CA THR A 40 13.67 42.48 -7.77
C THR A 40 13.10 43.77 -8.36
N ILE A 41 13.31 44.88 -7.67
CA ILE A 41 12.84 46.22 -8.04
C ILE A 41 13.99 47.01 -8.66
N SER A 42 13.95 47.27 -9.96
CA SER A 42 14.87 48.24 -10.59
C SER A 42 14.48 49.67 -10.22
N LEU A 43 15.47 50.45 -9.77
CA LEU A 43 15.25 51.79 -9.25
C LEU A 43 15.26 52.84 -10.37
N ASN A 44 14.23 53.69 -10.40
CA ASN A 44 14.07 54.76 -11.38
C ASN A 44 14.92 55.99 -11.02
N ALA A 45 16.25 55.82 -11.03
CA ALA A 45 17.21 56.90 -10.81
C ALA A 45 17.83 57.43 -12.10
N LYS A 46 18.18 58.71 -12.09
CA LYS A 46 18.88 59.41 -13.17
C LYS A 46 19.81 60.47 -12.56
N ASP A 47 20.94 60.65 -13.21
CA ASP A 47 21.84 61.78 -12.99
C ASP A 47 21.79 62.76 -14.19
N ALA A 48 22.20 64.01 -13.96
CA ALA A 48 22.24 65.07 -14.97
C ALA A 48 23.55 65.11 -15.77
N ASP A 49 24.67 64.68 -15.17
CA ASP A 49 26.01 64.64 -15.77
C ASP A 49 26.37 63.24 -16.36
N ASN A 50 25.55 62.22 -16.04
CA ASN A 50 25.72 60.78 -16.29
C ASN A 50 26.86 60.12 -15.48
N ASP A 51 27.06 60.53 -14.23
CA ASP A 51 27.95 59.84 -13.30
C ASP A 51 27.34 58.51 -12.77
N GLU A 52 28.18 57.66 -12.19
CA GLU A 52 27.83 56.28 -11.81
C GLU A 52 27.12 56.24 -10.45
N LEU A 53 25.92 55.65 -10.38
CA LEU A 53 25.06 55.72 -9.20
C LEU A 53 25.16 54.48 -8.32
N THR A 54 25.40 54.73 -7.03
CA THR A 54 25.24 53.76 -5.94
C THR A 54 23.94 54.02 -5.19
N PHE A 55 23.44 53.03 -4.43
CA PHE A 55 22.17 53.13 -3.71
C PHE A 55 22.31 52.75 -2.24
N GLU A 56 21.68 53.52 -1.35
CA GLU A 56 21.63 53.26 0.10
C GLU A 56 20.19 53.25 0.60
N VAL A 57 19.84 52.22 1.38
CA VAL A 57 18.56 52.10 2.09
C VAL A 57 18.63 52.97 3.35
N THR A 58 17.76 53.96 3.44
CA THR A 58 17.75 54.98 4.50
C THR A 58 16.65 54.77 5.55
N SER A 59 15.66 53.94 5.23
CA SER A 59 14.68 53.39 6.15
C SER A 59 14.34 51.99 5.67
N GLU A 60 14.50 51.00 6.54
CA GLU A 60 14.08 49.62 6.27
C GLU A 60 12.56 49.49 6.17
N PRO A 61 12.05 48.38 5.57
CA PRO A 61 10.65 47.98 5.68
C PRO A 61 10.29 47.58 7.13
N LEU A 62 9.00 47.37 7.41
CA LEU A 62 8.50 46.90 8.71
C LEU A 62 8.13 45.41 8.72
N PHE A 63 7.72 44.88 7.58
CA PHE A 63 7.19 43.53 7.37
C PHE A 63 7.91 42.83 6.21
N GLY A 64 9.16 43.18 5.96
CA GLY A 64 10.04 42.52 5.00
C GLY A 64 11.49 42.91 5.20
N GLN A 65 12.37 42.35 4.38
CA GLN A 65 13.77 42.71 4.29
C GLN A 65 14.06 43.24 2.88
N VAL A 66 15.03 44.15 2.76
CA VAL A 66 15.47 44.66 1.46
C VAL A 66 17.00 44.58 1.35
N SER A 67 17.51 44.26 0.17
CA SER A 67 18.95 44.22 -0.12
C SER A 67 19.27 44.92 -1.42
N VAL A 68 20.43 45.58 -1.50
CA VAL A 68 20.88 46.31 -2.70
C VAL A 68 21.71 45.39 -3.58
N VAL A 69 21.29 45.20 -4.83
CA VAL A 69 21.93 44.34 -5.83
C VAL A 69 22.22 45.16 -7.08
N GLY A 70 23.41 45.78 -7.11
CA GLY A 70 23.82 46.70 -8.17
C GLY A 70 22.95 47.95 -8.22
N SER A 71 22.20 48.12 -9.31
CA SER A 71 21.25 49.22 -9.54
C SER A 71 19.78 48.88 -9.25
N SER A 72 19.53 47.69 -8.69
CA SER A 72 18.21 47.23 -8.25
C SER A 72 18.24 46.88 -6.76
N VAL A 73 17.06 46.71 -6.16
CA VAL A 73 16.91 46.23 -4.80
C VAL A 73 16.00 45.00 -4.78
N VAL A 74 16.36 43.96 -4.03
CA VAL A 74 15.50 42.79 -3.82
C VAL A 74 14.74 43.00 -2.52
N TYR A 75 13.42 43.04 -2.60
CA TYR A 75 12.52 43.01 -1.45
C TYR A 75 12.00 41.58 -1.26
N THR A 76 12.06 41.10 -0.02
CA THR A 76 11.47 39.83 0.40
C THR A 76 10.49 40.15 1.54
N PRO A 77 9.19 39.83 1.41
CA PRO A 77 8.25 40.00 2.52
C PRO A 77 8.63 39.11 3.71
N SER A 78 8.02 39.35 4.86
CA SER A 78 7.95 38.35 5.91
C SER A 78 7.02 37.23 5.44
N VAL A 79 7.35 35.99 5.81
CA VAL A 79 6.45 34.85 5.67
C VAL A 79 5.12 35.16 6.37
N ASP A 80 4.00 34.72 5.80
CA ASP A 80 2.63 34.98 6.27
C ASP A 80 2.23 36.49 6.29
N TYR A 81 2.73 37.34 5.36
CA TYR A 81 2.42 38.79 5.36
C TYR A 81 1.96 39.39 4.02
N PHE A 82 0.64 39.50 3.87
CA PHE A 82 -0.03 40.38 2.93
C PHE A 82 -0.33 41.78 3.50
N GLY A 83 -0.44 42.78 2.63
CA GLY A 83 -0.79 44.14 3.02
C GLY A 83 0.06 45.20 2.34
N SER A 84 0.55 46.18 3.12
CA SER A 84 1.39 47.24 2.55
C SER A 84 2.55 47.60 3.47
N ASP A 85 3.74 47.59 2.87
CA ASP A 85 5.00 47.95 3.49
C ASP A 85 5.70 49.04 2.65
N GLN A 86 6.73 49.68 3.20
CA GLN A 86 7.47 50.74 2.52
C GLN A 86 8.85 51.00 3.10
N PHE A 87 9.86 51.00 2.24
CA PHE A 87 11.23 51.43 2.55
C PHE A 87 11.56 52.78 1.88
N SER A 88 12.72 53.36 2.19
CA SER A 88 13.18 54.60 1.54
C SER A 88 14.62 54.52 1.10
N VAL A 89 14.92 54.97 -0.12
CA VAL A 89 16.22 54.80 -0.78
C VAL A 89 16.76 56.13 -1.30
N ILE A 90 18.08 56.32 -1.26
CA ILE A 90 18.80 57.39 -1.94
C ILE A 90 19.70 56.82 -3.04
N ALA A 91 19.97 57.63 -4.06
CA ALA A 91 21.08 57.44 -4.98
C ALA A 91 22.23 58.38 -4.58
N ASP A 92 23.48 57.94 -4.72
CA ASP A 92 24.69 58.74 -4.47
C ASP A 92 25.69 58.57 -5.62
N ASP A 93 26.22 59.69 -6.11
CA ASP A 93 27.14 59.80 -7.27
C ASP A 93 28.63 59.79 -6.89
N GLY A 94 28.96 59.73 -5.59
CA GLY A 94 30.32 59.82 -5.04
C GLY A 94 30.73 61.20 -4.52
N GLU A 95 30.01 62.27 -4.85
CA GLU A 95 30.12 63.61 -4.26
C GLU A 95 28.81 64.09 -3.58
N LEU A 96 27.64 63.70 -4.08
CA LEU A 96 26.31 64.13 -3.61
C LEU A 96 25.27 62.98 -3.60
N ALA A 97 24.39 63.04 -2.60
CA ALA A 97 23.22 62.17 -2.47
C ALA A 97 21.93 62.85 -2.93
N SER A 98 21.00 62.05 -3.45
CA SER A 98 19.65 62.44 -3.82
C SER A 98 18.79 62.88 -2.62
N GLN A 99 17.58 63.35 -2.90
CA GLN A 99 16.51 63.27 -1.88
C GLN A 99 16.05 61.79 -1.76
N PRO A 100 15.64 61.31 -0.58
CA PRO A 100 15.09 59.96 -0.45
C PRO A 100 13.78 59.81 -1.23
N ALA A 101 13.70 58.78 -2.06
CA ALA A 101 12.44 58.30 -2.62
C ALA A 101 11.82 57.26 -1.68
N VAL A 102 10.48 57.21 -1.66
CA VAL A 102 9.73 56.15 -0.97
C VAL A 102 9.36 55.07 -1.99
N ILE A 103 9.68 53.82 -1.66
CA ILE A 103 9.24 52.65 -2.41
C ILE A 103 8.10 52.02 -1.59
N ILE A 104 6.90 52.03 -2.14
CA ILE A 104 5.72 51.41 -1.54
C ILE A 104 5.55 50.01 -2.15
N ILE A 105 5.29 49.03 -1.30
CA ILE A 105 4.96 47.66 -1.68
C ILE A 105 3.50 47.41 -1.26
N ASP A 106 2.75 46.78 -2.16
CA ASP A 106 1.38 46.33 -1.99
C ASP A 106 1.38 44.80 -2.16
N ILE A 107 1.63 44.09 -1.06
CA ILE A 107 1.80 42.63 -1.01
C ILE A 107 0.42 41.97 -1.14
N LYS A 108 0.27 41.05 -2.09
CA LYS A 108 -0.99 40.34 -2.35
C LYS A 108 -1.11 39.07 -1.51
N PRO A 109 -2.31 38.79 -0.97
CA PRO A 109 -2.55 37.53 -0.31
C PRO A 109 -2.48 36.37 -1.30
N VAL A 110 -1.91 35.26 -0.85
CA VAL A 110 -1.88 33.97 -1.54
C VAL A 110 -2.43 32.95 -0.55
N ASN A 111 -3.42 32.15 -0.95
CA ASN A 111 -4.11 31.24 -0.04
C ASN A 111 -3.16 30.21 0.54
N ASP A 112 -2.93 30.27 1.85
CA ASP A 112 -2.10 29.32 2.58
C ASP A 112 -2.84 27.99 2.84
N ALA A 113 -2.10 26.88 2.86
CA ALA A 113 -2.69 25.59 3.22
C ALA A 113 -3.02 25.54 4.73
N PRO A 114 -4.21 25.04 5.12
CA PRO A 114 -4.68 25.12 6.50
C PRO A 114 -3.89 24.21 7.46
N ILE A 115 -3.76 24.61 8.73
CA ILE A 115 -2.98 23.90 9.74
C ILE A 115 -3.90 23.01 10.59
N ALA A 116 -3.98 21.73 10.22
CA ALA A 116 -4.67 20.69 10.97
C ALA A 116 -3.81 20.16 12.14
N VAL A 117 -4.43 19.82 13.28
CA VAL A 117 -3.75 19.43 14.52
C VAL A 117 -4.40 18.20 15.18
N ASP A 118 -3.60 17.19 15.52
CA ASP A 118 -4.08 15.93 16.14
C ASP A 118 -4.95 16.14 17.41
N ASP A 119 -6.13 15.54 17.40
CA ASP A 119 -7.18 15.60 18.42
C ASP A 119 -7.08 14.50 19.49
N VAL A 120 -7.52 14.81 20.71
CA VAL A 120 -7.72 13.81 21.78
C VAL A 120 -9.03 14.05 22.53
N PHE A 121 -9.99 13.14 22.35
CA PHE A 121 -11.28 13.17 23.04
C PHE A 121 -11.42 12.07 24.09
N THR A 122 -12.19 12.35 25.14
CA THR A 122 -12.64 11.35 26.11
C THR A 122 -14.12 11.53 26.36
N GLN A 123 -14.91 10.49 26.06
CA GLN A 123 -16.37 10.47 26.19
C GLN A 123 -16.79 9.31 27.11
N THR A 124 -17.88 9.48 27.87
CA THR A 124 -18.51 8.36 28.61
C THR A 124 -19.41 7.56 27.68
N TYR A 125 -19.46 6.24 27.86
CA TYR A 125 -20.32 5.33 27.10
C TYR A 125 -21.78 5.81 26.97
N SER A 126 -22.33 5.71 25.76
CA SER A 126 -23.73 6.02 25.45
C SER A 126 -24.49 4.79 24.95
N GLU A 127 -25.74 4.61 25.42
CA GLU A 127 -26.69 3.61 24.89
C GLU A 127 -26.97 3.78 23.38
N THR A 128 -26.72 4.97 22.80
CA THR A 128 -26.83 5.19 21.35
C THR A 128 -25.59 4.80 20.57
N MET A 129 -24.45 4.57 21.24
CA MET A 129 -23.13 4.37 20.64
C MET A 129 -22.68 5.47 19.65
N LEU A 130 -23.34 6.64 19.66
CA LEU A 130 -23.04 7.80 18.82
C LEU A 130 -22.30 8.86 19.64
N TYR A 131 -21.19 9.37 19.08
CA TYR A 131 -20.32 10.38 19.68
C TYR A 131 -20.04 11.49 18.66
N THR A 132 -20.30 12.74 19.05
CA THR A 132 -19.98 13.92 18.22
C THR A 132 -18.67 14.54 18.71
N LEU A 133 -17.77 14.83 17.77
CA LEU A 133 -16.41 15.34 18.01
C LEU A 133 -16.22 16.65 17.23
N ASP A 134 -15.60 17.64 17.88
CA ASP A 134 -15.53 19.04 17.44
C ASP A 134 -14.07 19.39 17.11
N VAL A 135 -13.57 18.84 15.99
CA VAL A 135 -12.14 18.80 15.65
C VAL A 135 -11.54 20.17 15.31
N LEU A 136 -12.32 21.01 14.59
CA LEU A 136 -11.96 22.37 14.15
C LEU A 136 -11.83 23.39 15.30
N ALA A 137 -11.63 22.92 16.55
CA ALA A 137 -11.44 23.73 17.74
C ALA A 137 -9.96 24.02 18.05
N ASN A 138 -9.03 23.25 17.47
CA ASN A 138 -7.58 23.44 17.57
C ASN A 138 -6.89 23.70 16.23
N ASP A 139 -7.57 23.42 15.12
CA ASP A 139 -7.10 23.75 13.79
C ASP A 139 -7.09 25.28 13.56
N SER A 140 -6.23 25.73 12.65
CA SER A 140 -6.09 27.15 12.33
C SER A 140 -5.72 27.38 10.87
N ASP A 141 -6.01 28.56 10.39
CA ASP A 141 -5.77 29.03 9.04
C ASP A 141 -4.95 30.33 9.12
N VAL A 142 -4.04 30.55 8.16
CA VAL A 142 -3.08 31.69 8.20
C VAL A 142 -3.75 32.98 7.71
N ASP A 143 -4.48 32.93 6.59
CA ASP A 143 -5.40 33.99 6.14
C ASP A 143 -6.52 34.28 7.16
N GLY A 144 -6.85 33.27 7.98
CA GLY A 144 -7.94 33.29 8.96
C GLY A 144 -9.26 32.85 8.36
N ASP A 145 -9.19 31.98 7.36
CA ASP A 145 -10.26 31.55 6.49
C ASP A 145 -11.16 30.46 7.11
N VAL A 146 -12.23 30.04 6.41
CA VAL A 146 -13.32 29.27 7.02
C VAL A 146 -13.22 27.77 6.73
N LEU A 147 -12.56 27.06 7.65
CA LEU A 147 -12.33 25.62 7.55
C LEU A 147 -13.63 24.78 7.57
N ARG A 148 -13.69 23.78 6.69
CA ARG A 148 -14.68 22.70 6.65
C ARG A 148 -13.98 21.34 6.75
N VAL A 149 -14.61 20.36 7.40
CA VAL A 149 -14.21 18.95 7.27
C VAL A 149 -14.74 18.44 5.93
N MET A 150 -13.85 17.93 5.09
CA MET A 150 -14.16 17.38 3.76
C MET A 150 -14.40 15.88 3.83
N ALA A 151 -13.44 15.13 4.37
CA ALA A 151 -13.42 13.67 4.39
C ALA A 151 -13.02 13.14 5.77
N VAL A 152 -13.38 11.88 6.06
CA VAL A 152 -13.08 11.23 7.33
C VAL A 152 -13.11 9.71 7.22
N SER A 153 -12.17 9.04 7.90
CA SER A 153 -12.12 7.59 8.06
C SER A 153 -11.99 7.18 9.54
N SER A 154 -12.17 5.89 9.83
CA SER A 154 -12.01 5.33 11.18
C SER A 154 -11.46 3.90 11.10
N ASP A 155 -10.44 3.59 11.91
CA ASP A 155 -9.81 2.26 12.02
C ASP A 155 -10.84 1.12 12.23
N ILE A 156 -11.91 1.43 12.97
CA ILE A 156 -12.99 0.52 13.35
C ILE A 156 -14.29 1.32 13.59
N GLY A 157 -15.44 0.70 13.33
CA GLY A 157 -16.76 1.33 13.50
C GLY A 157 -17.20 2.02 12.21
N SER A 158 -17.82 3.19 12.33
CA SER A 158 -18.10 4.07 11.17
C SER A 158 -18.22 5.52 11.62
N VAL A 159 -17.90 6.46 10.73
CA VAL A 159 -17.90 7.90 11.02
C VAL A 159 -18.50 8.66 9.84
N ASN A 160 -19.23 9.74 10.13
CA ASN A 160 -19.89 10.60 9.13
C ASN A 160 -19.69 12.07 9.53
N ILE A 161 -19.61 12.97 8.56
CA ILE A 161 -19.58 14.42 8.80
C ILE A 161 -21.01 14.94 8.90
N VAL A 162 -21.34 15.66 9.99
CA VAL A 162 -22.66 16.28 10.21
C VAL A 162 -22.46 17.66 10.83
N ASP A 163 -23.05 18.69 10.23
CA ASP A 163 -22.94 20.09 10.69
C ASP A 163 -21.48 20.55 10.98
N ASN A 164 -20.54 20.12 10.12
CA ASN A 164 -19.10 20.35 10.20
C ASN A 164 -18.38 19.66 11.38
N GLN A 165 -18.99 18.64 11.99
CA GLN A 165 -18.46 17.85 13.10
C GLN A 165 -18.43 16.35 12.76
N LEU A 166 -17.51 15.61 13.37
CA LEU A 166 -17.41 14.16 13.18
C LEU A 166 -18.42 13.45 14.08
N VAL A 167 -19.29 12.65 13.48
CA VAL A 167 -20.24 11.78 14.20
C VAL A 167 -19.79 10.33 14.06
N TYR A 168 -19.12 9.85 15.09
CA TYR A 168 -18.66 8.46 15.19
C TYR A 168 -19.74 7.55 15.78
N GLN A 169 -20.00 6.44 15.08
CA GLN A 169 -20.87 5.34 15.48
C GLN A 169 -19.99 4.15 15.89
N ALA A 170 -19.88 3.92 17.20
CA ALA A 170 -19.11 2.82 17.75
C ALA A 170 -19.78 1.46 17.50
N MET A 171 -18.95 0.42 17.41
CA MET A 171 -19.36 -0.98 17.32
C MET A 171 -19.77 -1.53 18.71
N GLN A 172 -20.75 -2.43 18.75
CA GLN A 172 -21.15 -3.11 19.99
C GLN A 172 -19.99 -3.95 20.55
N GLY A 173 -19.62 -3.72 21.81
CA GLY A 173 -18.46 -4.36 22.44
C GLY A 173 -17.11 -3.87 21.92
N GLY A 174 -17.08 -2.76 21.16
CA GLY A 174 -15.87 -2.15 20.61
C GLY A 174 -14.84 -1.72 21.66
N PRO A 175 -13.60 -1.43 21.23
CA PRO A 175 -12.48 -1.14 22.15
C PRO A 175 -12.67 0.18 22.92
N GLU A 176 -11.92 0.33 24.02
CA GLU A 176 -11.91 1.55 24.83
C GLU A 176 -11.28 2.76 24.12
N GLN A 177 -10.40 2.52 23.14
CA GLN A 177 -9.77 3.55 22.31
C GLN A 177 -9.94 3.21 20.83
N VAL A 178 -10.28 4.22 20.02
CA VAL A 178 -10.29 4.17 18.55
C VAL A 178 -9.54 5.36 17.98
N ASN A 179 -8.97 5.18 16.79
CA ASN A 179 -8.43 6.27 15.99
C ASN A 179 -9.39 6.59 14.84
N LEU A 180 -9.41 7.86 14.44
CA LEU A 180 -10.02 8.36 13.22
C LEU A 180 -8.99 9.27 12.53
N SER A 181 -9.12 9.47 11.23
CA SER A 181 -8.35 10.49 10.49
C SER A 181 -9.30 11.31 9.65
N TYR A 182 -9.07 12.62 9.56
CA TYR A 182 -9.91 13.54 8.81
C TYR A 182 -9.08 14.48 7.95
N THR A 183 -9.72 14.98 6.90
CA THR A 183 -9.17 16.00 6.01
C THR A 183 -10.05 17.23 6.12
N LEU A 184 -9.43 18.37 6.43
CA LEU A 184 -10.05 19.68 6.37
C LEU A 184 -9.56 20.46 5.13
N VAL A 185 -10.31 21.49 4.79
CA VAL A 185 -10.09 22.36 3.62
C VAL A 185 -10.69 23.75 3.91
N ASP A 186 -10.15 24.78 3.28
CA ASP A 186 -10.46 26.21 3.46
C ASP A 186 -11.54 26.73 2.45
N GLN A 187 -11.44 27.97 1.95
CA GLN A 187 -12.20 28.49 0.79
C GLN A 187 -11.36 28.73 -0.48
N GLY A 188 -10.04 28.57 -0.44
CA GLY A 188 -9.16 28.53 -1.63
C GLY A 188 -9.07 27.14 -2.27
N ASP A 189 -9.63 26.14 -1.59
CA ASP A 189 -9.54 24.71 -1.90
C ASP A 189 -8.11 24.14 -1.69
N GLU A 190 -7.40 24.54 -0.61
CA GLU A 190 -6.20 23.85 -0.11
C GLU A 190 -6.50 22.99 1.15
N VAL A 191 -5.77 21.89 1.34
CA VAL A 191 -6.18 20.78 2.23
C VAL A 191 -5.12 20.39 3.28
N ALA A 192 -5.57 19.90 4.43
CA ALA A 192 -4.69 19.28 5.43
C ALA A 192 -5.36 18.15 6.22
N LYS A 193 -4.54 17.25 6.79
CA LYS A 193 -4.97 16.00 7.41
C LYS A 193 -4.49 15.89 8.86
N ALA A 194 -5.37 15.43 9.76
CA ALA A 194 -5.05 15.19 11.16
C ALA A 194 -5.77 13.95 11.72
N ASN A 195 -5.33 13.47 12.88
CA ASN A 195 -5.80 12.23 13.51
C ASN A 195 -6.54 12.53 14.81
N VAL A 196 -7.53 11.69 15.14
CA VAL A 196 -8.36 11.81 16.33
C VAL A 196 -8.20 10.57 17.19
N VAL A 197 -7.74 10.73 18.42
CA VAL A 197 -7.77 9.66 19.43
C VAL A 197 -9.02 9.82 20.30
N LEU A 198 -10.02 8.96 20.10
CA LEU A 198 -11.22 8.92 20.93
C LEU A 198 -11.13 7.79 21.96
N THR A 199 -11.20 8.15 23.25
CA THR A 199 -11.35 7.22 24.37
C THR A 199 -12.80 7.17 24.85
N ILE A 200 -13.38 5.97 25.01
CA ILE A 200 -14.75 5.73 25.50
C ILE A 200 -14.68 5.06 26.88
N THR A 201 -15.03 5.79 27.94
CA THR A 201 -15.00 5.31 29.34
C THR A 201 -16.32 4.70 29.79
N ASP A 202 -16.30 4.01 30.95
CA ASP A 202 -17.48 3.51 31.65
C ASP A 202 -18.34 2.51 30.85
N GLN A 203 -17.71 1.76 29.93
CA GLN A 203 -18.33 0.62 29.25
C GLN A 203 -18.64 -0.53 30.23
N GLU A 204 -19.85 -1.10 30.18
CA GLU A 204 -20.20 -2.28 30.99
C GLU A 204 -19.55 -3.56 30.42
N THR A 205 -18.38 -3.91 30.94
CA THR A 205 -17.59 -5.07 30.47
C THR A 205 -17.77 -6.35 31.29
N GLU A 206 -18.38 -6.30 32.48
CA GLU A 206 -18.53 -7.46 33.38
C GLU A 206 -19.44 -8.59 32.84
N GLN A 207 -20.21 -8.33 31.79
CA GLN A 207 -21.12 -9.30 31.15
C GLN A 207 -20.75 -9.64 29.70
N LEU A 208 -19.67 -9.06 29.17
CA LEU A 208 -19.22 -9.34 27.80
C LEU A 208 -18.20 -10.49 27.78
N PRO A 209 -18.03 -11.19 26.64
CA PRO A 209 -16.92 -12.09 26.43
C PRO A 209 -15.55 -11.46 26.71
N ILE A 210 -14.57 -12.31 27.01
CA ILE A 210 -13.17 -11.92 27.20
C ILE A 210 -12.38 -12.43 25.99
N ILE A 211 -11.61 -11.54 25.36
CA ILE A 211 -10.65 -11.90 24.30
C ILE A 211 -9.23 -11.73 24.85
N ASN A 212 -8.43 -12.78 24.75
CA ASN A 212 -6.98 -12.74 24.95
C ASN A 212 -6.32 -12.48 23.58
N ALA A 213 -6.15 -11.21 23.22
CA ALA A 213 -5.39 -10.82 22.05
C ALA A 213 -3.89 -11.13 22.24
N PRO A 214 -3.12 -11.41 21.17
CA PRO A 214 -1.68 -11.62 21.28
C PRO A 214 -0.94 -10.31 21.63
N ASP A 215 0.30 -10.45 22.12
CA ASP A 215 1.16 -9.31 22.47
C ASP A 215 1.46 -8.38 21.27
N THR A 216 1.92 -7.15 21.58
CA THR A 216 2.45 -6.20 20.58
C THR A 216 3.59 -6.81 19.78
N ILE A 217 3.46 -6.80 18.45
CA ILE A 217 4.48 -7.30 17.53
C ILE A 217 5.34 -6.15 17.03
N ASN A 218 6.63 -6.43 16.88
CA ASN A 218 7.62 -5.53 16.28
C ASN A 218 8.37 -6.34 15.24
N VAL A 219 8.34 -5.88 13.99
CA VAL A 219 8.99 -6.52 12.84
C VAL A 219 9.65 -5.48 11.94
N ASP A 220 10.61 -5.91 11.15
CA ASP A 220 11.29 -5.09 10.16
C ASP A 220 10.58 -5.23 8.80
N ALA A 221 10.37 -4.10 8.11
CA ALA A 221 9.79 -4.08 6.77
C ALA A 221 10.71 -4.78 5.77
N ARG A 222 10.12 -5.49 4.80
CA ARG A 222 10.85 -6.14 3.70
C ARG A 222 10.55 -5.55 2.32
N GLY A 223 9.68 -4.56 2.25
CA GLY A 223 9.19 -3.86 1.05
C GLY A 223 8.17 -2.81 1.49
N LEU A 224 7.51 -2.11 0.55
CA LEU A 224 6.45 -1.14 0.84
C LEU A 224 5.35 -1.71 1.74
N TYR A 225 5.07 -3.01 1.60
CA TYR A 225 4.11 -3.76 2.38
C TYR A 225 4.74 -5.07 2.86
N THR A 226 4.52 -5.42 4.13
CA THR A 226 5.10 -6.60 4.76
C THR A 226 4.01 -7.44 5.41
N LYS A 227 3.97 -8.74 5.06
CA LYS A 227 3.10 -9.72 5.71
C LYS A 227 3.64 -10.07 7.09
N VAL A 228 2.77 -9.98 8.11
CA VAL A 228 3.14 -10.18 9.51
C VAL A 228 2.37 -11.37 10.06
N ASN A 229 3.08 -12.34 10.65
CA ASN A 229 2.46 -13.37 11.45
C ASN A 229 1.99 -12.76 12.77
N ILE A 230 0.75 -12.26 12.79
CA ILE A 230 0.16 -11.59 13.96
C ILE A 230 -0.19 -12.55 15.12
N GLY A 231 -0.07 -13.86 14.91
CA GLY A 231 -0.58 -14.88 15.84
C GLY A 231 -2.09 -15.07 15.71
N VAL A 232 -2.72 -15.59 16.77
CA VAL A 232 -4.19 -15.71 16.89
C VAL A 232 -4.63 -15.34 18.30
N ALA A 233 -5.74 -14.61 18.42
CA ALA A 233 -6.41 -14.40 19.68
C ALA A 233 -7.25 -15.63 20.08
N THR A 234 -7.49 -15.81 21.39
CA THR A 234 -8.49 -16.74 21.92
C THR A 234 -9.58 -15.98 22.68
N ALA A 235 -10.76 -16.56 22.82
CA ALA A 235 -11.85 -15.94 23.56
C ALA A 235 -12.62 -16.94 24.43
N GLU A 236 -13.20 -16.45 25.53
CA GLU A 236 -14.05 -17.20 26.45
C GLU A 236 -15.34 -16.42 26.76
N ASP A 237 -16.44 -17.13 26.96
CA ASP A 237 -17.68 -16.57 27.51
C ASP A 237 -17.61 -16.41 29.05
N ILE A 238 -18.68 -15.87 29.65
CA ILE A 238 -18.76 -15.62 31.10
C ILE A 238 -18.73 -16.90 31.97
N ASP A 239 -19.05 -18.07 31.40
CA ASP A 239 -18.99 -19.37 32.07
C ASP A 239 -17.64 -20.10 31.82
N GLY A 240 -16.76 -19.54 30.98
CA GLY A 240 -15.45 -20.09 30.63
C GLY A 240 -15.48 -21.10 29.47
N ASN A 241 -16.51 -21.06 28.61
CA ASN A 241 -16.54 -21.85 27.37
C ASN A 241 -15.76 -21.10 26.27
N PRO A 242 -14.93 -21.78 25.47
CA PRO A 242 -14.15 -21.12 24.43
C PRO A 242 -15.05 -20.70 23.25
N LEU A 243 -14.79 -19.50 22.73
CA LEU A 243 -15.52 -18.90 21.61
C LEU A 243 -14.63 -18.78 20.36
N ALA A 244 -15.27 -18.73 19.18
CA ALA A 244 -14.59 -18.43 17.94
C ALA A 244 -14.17 -16.95 17.88
N VAL A 245 -13.04 -16.67 17.24
CA VAL A 245 -12.51 -15.31 17.07
C VAL A 245 -12.23 -15.06 15.59
N SER A 246 -12.56 -13.86 15.13
CA SER A 246 -12.29 -13.38 13.77
C SER A 246 -11.55 -12.05 13.79
N LEU A 247 -10.72 -11.78 12.78
CA LEU A 247 -10.26 -10.41 12.51
C LEU A 247 -11.42 -9.55 12.00
N ILE A 248 -11.39 -8.26 12.35
CA ILE A 248 -12.04 -7.21 11.58
C ILE A 248 -11.08 -6.80 10.45
N ASN A 249 -11.61 -6.56 9.24
CA ASN A 249 -10.88 -6.20 8.01
C ASN A 249 -9.88 -7.24 7.46
N SER A 250 -9.67 -8.39 8.14
CA SER A 250 -8.97 -9.60 7.67
C SER A 250 -7.53 -9.49 7.13
N SER A 251 -6.94 -8.30 7.03
CA SER A 251 -5.56 -8.15 6.54
C SER A 251 -4.53 -8.60 7.57
N VAL A 252 -3.48 -9.26 7.06
CA VAL A 252 -2.24 -9.58 7.77
C VAL A 252 -1.02 -8.94 7.09
N VAL A 253 -1.25 -7.95 6.23
CA VAL A 253 -0.23 -7.22 5.44
C VAL A 253 -0.30 -5.73 5.77
N PHE A 254 0.86 -5.14 6.07
CA PHE A 254 0.97 -3.79 6.64
C PHE A 254 2.09 -2.98 5.98
N LYS A 255 1.87 -1.68 5.74
CA LYS A 255 2.96 -0.74 5.41
C LYS A 255 3.85 -0.47 6.64
N PRO A 256 5.06 0.12 6.50
CA PRO A 256 5.80 0.64 7.65
C PRO A 256 4.95 1.59 8.53
N GLY A 257 5.26 1.64 9.81
CA GLY A 257 4.56 2.46 10.80
C GLY A 257 3.95 1.62 11.93
N LYS A 258 2.93 2.18 12.59
CA LYS A 258 2.24 1.58 13.73
C LYS A 258 0.77 1.35 13.40
N HIS A 259 0.32 0.11 13.53
CA HIS A 259 -1.02 -0.34 13.15
C HIS A 259 -1.77 -0.95 14.33
N ASN A 260 -3.10 -0.78 14.33
CA ASN A 260 -4.01 -1.49 15.21
C ASN A 260 -4.66 -2.67 14.46
N VAL A 261 -4.74 -3.82 15.12
CA VAL A 261 -5.42 -5.01 14.63
C VAL A 261 -6.54 -5.38 15.60
N TYR A 262 -7.75 -5.58 15.10
CA TYR A 262 -8.94 -5.76 15.94
C TYR A 262 -9.47 -7.20 15.84
N TRP A 263 -9.48 -7.88 16.98
CA TRP A 263 -10.01 -9.22 17.17
C TRP A 263 -11.44 -9.14 17.70
N TYR A 264 -12.39 -9.81 17.06
CA TYR A 264 -13.81 -9.81 17.39
C TYR A 264 -14.30 -11.21 17.81
N THR A 265 -15.21 -11.26 18.78
CA THR A 265 -15.97 -12.47 19.16
C THR A 265 -17.41 -12.12 19.50
N GLU A 266 -18.31 -13.10 19.37
CA GLU A 266 -19.72 -13.02 19.81
C GLU A 266 -20.12 -14.34 20.47
N ASP A 267 -20.88 -14.27 21.56
CA ASP A 267 -21.41 -15.45 22.25
C ASP A 267 -22.84 -15.85 21.81
N SER A 268 -23.30 -17.01 22.28
CA SER A 268 -24.62 -17.55 21.91
C SER A 268 -25.84 -16.72 22.39
N GLU A 269 -25.63 -15.69 23.21
CA GLU A 269 -26.67 -14.74 23.62
C GLU A 269 -26.62 -13.41 22.82
N GLY A 270 -25.69 -13.28 21.86
CA GLY A 270 -25.50 -12.10 21.02
C GLY A 270 -24.71 -10.98 21.71
N ARG A 271 -23.87 -11.32 22.69
CA ARG A 271 -22.96 -10.37 23.33
C ARG A 271 -21.60 -10.44 22.64
N SER A 272 -21.13 -9.30 22.18
CA SER A 272 -19.88 -9.17 21.42
C SER A 272 -18.76 -8.52 22.24
N ARG A 273 -17.52 -8.77 21.84
CA ARG A 273 -16.34 -8.05 22.33
C ARG A 273 -15.37 -7.80 21.18
N VAL A 274 -14.63 -6.70 21.26
CA VAL A 274 -13.44 -6.42 20.46
C VAL A 274 -12.23 -6.23 21.39
N ALA A 275 -11.08 -6.74 20.97
CA ALA A 275 -9.78 -6.44 21.59
C ALA A 275 -8.76 -5.99 20.53
N THR A 276 -7.91 -5.05 20.91
CA THR A 276 -6.90 -4.46 20.03
C THR A 276 -5.52 -5.08 20.29
N GLN A 277 -4.85 -5.49 19.23
CA GLN A 277 -3.42 -5.80 19.19
C GLN A 277 -2.69 -4.68 18.42
N VAL A 278 -1.43 -4.40 18.76
CA VAL A 278 -0.60 -3.42 18.05
C VAL A 278 0.48 -4.13 17.22
N VAL A 279 0.64 -3.71 15.97
CA VAL A 279 1.69 -4.19 15.06
C VAL A 279 2.57 -3.00 14.66
N ASN A 280 3.84 -3.06 15.05
CA ASN A 280 4.86 -2.08 14.68
C ASN A 280 5.72 -2.66 13.54
N VAL A 281 5.83 -1.93 12.44
CA VAL A 281 6.64 -2.29 11.27
C VAL A 281 7.72 -1.22 11.07
N ASN A 282 8.99 -1.57 11.28
CA ASN A 282 10.11 -0.63 11.15
C ASN A 282 10.42 -0.40 9.66
N PRO A 283 10.38 0.84 9.14
CA PRO A 283 10.68 1.12 7.73
C PRO A 283 12.10 0.71 7.35
N LEU A 284 12.28 0.35 6.08
CA LEU A 284 13.61 0.24 5.46
C LEU A 284 14.22 1.64 5.34
N VAL A 285 15.46 1.76 5.79
CA VAL A 285 16.30 2.96 5.66
C VAL A 285 17.24 2.78 4.47
N SER A 286 17.27 3.78 3.59
CA SER A 286 18.12 3.80 2.39
C SER A 286 18.76 5.18 2.16
N ILE A 287 19.78 5.23 1.31
CA ILE A 287 20.44 6.46 0.83
C ILE A 287 20.33 6.55 -0.70
N ASP A 288 20.38 7.77 -1.25
CA ASP A 288 20.39 8.02 -2.70
C ASP A 288 21.53 7.25 -3.41
N LYS A 289 21.35 6.94 -4.71
CA LYS A 289 22.31 6.17 -5.51
C LYS A 289 23.64 6.91 -5.70
N ASN A 290 24.65 6.17 -6.15
CA ASN A 290 25.94 6.74 -6.53
C ASN A 290 25.78 7.88 -7.55
N THR A 291 26.61 8.91 -7.42
CA THR A 291 26.56 10.11 -8.26
C THR A 291 27.96 10.71 -8.39
N THR A 292 28.18 11.53 -9.42
CA THR A 292 29.35 12.41 -9.52
C THR A 292 28.94 13.85 -9.19
N ILE A 293 29.82 14.62 -8.55
CA ILE A 293 29.63 16.03 -8.18
C ILE A 293 30.87 16.86 -8.52
N ALA A 294 30.69 18.16 -8.71
CA ALA A 294 31.78 19.10 -8.92
C ALA A 294 32.48 19.51 -7.62
N GLU A 295 33.72 19.96 -7.74
CA GLU A 295 34.45 20.66 -6.68
C GLU A 295 33.93 22.09 -6.44
N GLY A 296 34.22 22.63 -5.25
CA GLY A 296 33.89 24.02 -4.89
C GLY A 296 32.42 24.32 -4.60
N GLY A 297 31.60 23.30 -4.31
CA GLY A 297 30.15 23.44 -4.12
C GLY A 297 29.63 22.93 -2.78
N GLU A 298 28.45 23.38 -2.37
CA GLU A 298 27.67 22.68 -1.34
C GLU A 298 26.87 21.56 -2.02
N TYR A 299 27.00 20.34 -1.50
CA TYR A 299 26.24 19.18 -1.97
C TYR A 299 25.39 18.60 -0.83
N THR A 300 24.20 18.09 -1.18
CA THR A 300 23.27 17.45 -0.24
C THR A 300 22.81 16.13 -0.82
N THR A 301 23.02 15.05 -0.07
CA THR A 301 22.43 13.72 -0.35
C THR A 301 21.20 13.47 0.52
N ALA A 302 20.25 12.72 -0.02
CA ALA A 302 19.00 12.36 0.65
C ALA A 302 19.03 10.92 1.17
N LEU A 303 18.38 10.71 2.31
CA LEU A 303 18.06 9.41 2.87
C LEU A 303 16.55 9.26 2.98
N TYR A 304 16.07 8.04 2.81
CA TYR A 304 14.65 7.74 2.65
C TYR A 304 14.20 6.62 3.60
N LEU A 305 12.98 6.78 4.12
CA LEU A 305 12.19 5.72 4.75
C LEU A 305 11.13 5.23 3.75
N ASN A 306 11.06 3.93 3.50
CA ASN A 306 10.08 3.33 2.57
C ASN A 306 8.62 3.33 3.07
N GLY A 307 8.35 4.07 4.14
CA GLY A 307 7.05 4.28 4.76
C GLY A 307 7.22 5.04 6.06
N ASP A 308 6.14 5.17 6.84
CA ASP A 308 6.15 5.92 8.09
C ASP A 308 6.95 5.22 9.19
N ALA A 309 7.52 6.00 10.12
CA ALA A 309 8.13 5.44 11.32
C ALA A 309 7.09 5.05 12.36
N VAL A 310 7.37 4.01 13.15
CA VAL A 310 6.60 3.64 14.36
C VAL A 310 6.49 4.81 15.35
N SER A 311 7.52 5.67 15.37
CA SER A 311 7.53 6.97 16.06
C SER A 311 8.69 7.83 15.52
N TYR A 312 8.45 9.11 15.28
CA TYR A 312 9.50 10.10 15.03
C TYR A 312 9.98 10.75 16.34
N PRO A 313 11.22 11.29 16.41
CA PRO A 313 12.27 11.21 15.39
C PRO A 313 12.95 9.84 15.30
N VAL A 314 13.47 9.51 14.11
CA VAL A 314 14.35 8.34 13.91
C VAL A 314 15.78 8.81 13.64
N ILE A 315 16.70 8.49 14.53
CA ILE A 315 18.13 8.79 14.38
C ILE A 315 18.84 7.59 13.73
N VAL A 316 19.68 7.85 12.73
CA VAL A 316 20.52 6.88 12.00
C VAL A 316 21.98 7.32 12.08
N ASP A 317 22.89 6.38 12.36
CA ASP A 317 24.33 6.63 12.38
C ASP A 317 24.91 6.41 10.97
N TYR A 318 25.91 7.20 10.57
CA TYR A 318 26.63 7.00 9.31
C TYR A 318 28.15 7.17 9.48
N VAL A 319 28.92 6.36 8.76
CA VAL A 319 30.38 6.47 8.68
C VAL A 319 30.80 7.02 7.32
N VAL A 320 31.92 7.73 7.33
CA VAL A 320 32.53 8.37 6.16
C VAL A 320 33.89 7.73 5.89
N SER A 321 34.13 7.39 4.63
CA SER A 321 35.39 6.80 4.13
C SER A 321 35.55 7.16 2.65
N GLY A 322 36.59 6.67 1.97
CA GLY A 322 36.81 6.98 0.55
C GLY A 322 38.28 6.99 0.17
N SER A 323 38.61 7.69 -0.91
CA SER A 323 39.95 8.21 -1.20
C SER A 323 40.13 9.65 -0.70
N ALA A 324 39.06 10.46 -0.81
CA ALA A 324 39.02 11.85 -0.39
C ALA A 324 39.31 12.03 1.11
N ASP A 325 39.94 13.15 1.47
CA ASP A 325 40.22 13.53 2.85
C ASP A 325 39.75 14.96 3.20
N GLY A 326 40.20 15.49 4.34
CA GLY A 326 39.77 16.77 4.89
C GLY A 326 40.39 18.01 4.22
N ASN A 327 41.06 17.86 3.09
CA ASN A 327 41.39 18.96 2.18
C ASN A 327 40.30 19.16 1.11
N ASP A 328 39.48 18.14 0.88
CA ASP A 328 38.64 17.98 -0.33
C ASP A 328 37.14 18.05 0.03
N HIS A 329 36.78 17.70 1.28
CA HIS A 329 35.45 17.91 1.85
C HIS A 329 35.46 18.19 3.37
N ASP A 330 34.36 18.73 3.91
CA ASP A 330 34.18 18.89 5.37
C ASP A 330 33.34 17.79 6.05
N LEU A 331 32.70 16.90 5.28
CA LEU A 331 31.86 15.82 5.83
C LEU A 331 32.63 14.91 6.80
N ILE A 332 32.03 14.62 7.96
CA ILE A 332 32.58 13.69 8.96
C ILE A 332 31.55 12.63 9.39
N THR A 333 32.04 11.49 9.87
CA THR A 333 31.23 10.44 10.51
C THR A 333 30.33 11.02 11.60
N GLY A 334 29.03 10.72 11.55
CA GLY A 334 28.02 11.43 12.32
C GLY A 334 26.70 10.69 12.48
N GLN A 335 25.63 11.46 12.71
CA GLN A 335 24.26 10.99 12.83
C GLN A 335 23.34 11.89 12.00
N VAL A 336 22.26 11.33 11.48
CA VAL A 336 21.20 12.06 10.75
C VAL A 336 19.85 11.73 11.38
N THR A 337 18.97 12.74 11.46
CA THR A 337 17.66 12.63 12.11
C THR A 337 16.55 12.79 11.09
N PHE A 338 15.70 11.77 11.02
CA PHE A 338 14.41 11.82 10.34
C PHE A 338 13.35 12.37 11.30
N GLU A 339 12.81 13.56 11.00
CA GLU A 339 11.56 14.07 11.59
C GLU A 339 10.34 13.69 10.72
N SER A 340 10.56 13.23 9.48
CA SER A 340 9.55 12.74 8.53
C SER A 340 10.13 11.56 7.72
N ARG A 341 9.51 11.18 6.59
CA ARG A 341 10.00 10.08 5.73
C ARG A 341 11.30 10.36 4.98
N ARG A 342 11.83 11.60 4.98
CA ARG A 342 13.11 11.96 4.36
C ARG A 342 14.02 12.68 5.36
N ALA A 343 15.32 12.54 5.17
CA ALA A 343 16.36 13.29 5.89
C ALA A 343 17.55 13.55 4.96
N PHE A 344 18.44 14.47 5.35
CA PHE A 344 19.49 14.98 4.46
C PHE A 344 20.85 15.01 5.16
N ILE A 345 21.91 14.79 4.37
CA ILE A 345 23.31 15.02 4.77
C ILE A 345 23.90 16.02 3.77
N SER A 346 24.27 17.20 4.27
CA SER A 346 24.90 18.27 3.50
C SER A 346 26.37 18.43 3.86
N PHE A 347 27.21 18.76 2.89
CA PHE A 347 28.63 19.06 3.06
C PHE A 347 29.15 19.97 1.94
N THR A 348 30.34 20.54 2.14
CA THR A 348 31.05 21.33 1.14
C THR A 348 32.12 20.48 0.46
N SER A 349 32.14 20.41 -0.88
CA SER A 349 33.34 20.05 -1.64
C SER A 349 34.21 21.29 -1.82
N PHE A 350 35.53 21.15 -1.65
CA PHE A 350 36.47 22.26 -1.78
C PHE A 350 37.04 22.34 -3.20
N GLU A 351 37.42 23.54 -3.65
CA GLU A 351 38.18 23.77 -4.89
C GLU A 351 39.65 23.97 -4.53
N ASP A 352 40.55 23.23 -5.19
CA ASP A 352 42.01 23.30 -5.00
C ASP A 352 42.67 24.21 -6.07
N SER A 353 43.92 23.92 -6.48
CA SER A 353 44.67 24.63 -7.54
C SER A 353 45.81 23.81 -8.16
N GLU A 354 45.99 22.54 -7.77
CA GLU A 354 46.69 21.52 -8.54
C GLU A 354 45.74 20.97 -9.64
N ILE A 355 46.00 19.76 -10.15
CA ILE A 355 45.09 18.96 -10.99
C ILE A 355 45.28 17.51 -10.55
N GLU A 356 44.34 17.00 -9.76
CA GLU A 356 44.26 15.65 -9.21
C GLU A 356 43.51 14.74 -10.21
N GLY A 357 42.53 13.95 -9.75
CA GLY A 357 41.62 13.19 -10.60
C GLY A 357 40.65 12.34 -9.79
N ASP A 358 39.42 12.21 -10.29
CA ASP A 358 38.23 11.56 -9.70
C ASP A 358 38.42 10.92 -8.32
N GLU A 359 38.11 11.70 -7.29
CA GLU A 359 38.16 11.32 -5.88
C GLU A 359 36.85 10.68 -5.45
N THR A 360 36.87 9.87 -4.38
CA THR A 360 35.69 9.14 -3.89
C THR A 360 35.41 9.43 -2.43
N LEU A 361 34.16 9.77 -2.14
CA LEU A 361 33.58 9.94 -0.82
C LEU A 361 32.47 8.89 -0.62
N VAL A 362 32.64 8.02 0.37
CA VAL A 362 31.75 6.87 0.63
C VAL A 362 31.06 7.05 1.98
N ILE A 363 29.74 7.22 1.92
CA ILE A 363 28.84 7.30 3.06
C ILE A 363 28.21 5.92 3.24
N SER A 364 28.40 5.30 4.42
CA SER A 364 27.76 4.02 4.76
C SER A 364 26.90 4.18 6.01
N LEU A 365 25.64 3.77 5.92
CA LEU A 365 24.73 3.76 7.07
C LEU A 365 25.09 2.60 8.00
N VAL A 366 25.01 2.81 9.32
CA VAL A 366 25.43 1.82 10.33
C VAL A 366 24.54 1.81 11.57
N GLY A 367 24.65 0.74 12.36
CA GLY A 367 23.94 0.58 13.64
C GLY A 367 22.81 -0.44 13.58
N ASP A 368 21.97 -0.44 14.62
CA ASP A 368 20.87 -1.40 14.78
C ASP A 368 19.57 -0.84 14.14
N LYS A 369 19.53 -0.78 12.81
CA LYS A 369 18.38 -0.33 12.01
C LYS A 369 18.07 -1.31 10.87
N ASN A 370 16.84 -1.28 10.40
CA ASN A 370 16.41 -2.01 9.21
C ASN A 370 16.93 -1.29 7.95
N PHE A 371 18.09 -1.70 7.44
CA PHE A 371 18.70 -1.12 6.24
C PHE A 371 18.32 -1.89 4.99
N ALA A 372 18.03 -1.17 3.91
CA ALA A 372 17.97 -1.76 2.56
C ALA A 372 19.38 -2.07 2.02
N GLU A 373 19.47 -2.83 0.93
CA GLU A 373 20.76 -3.12 0.27
C GLU A 373 21.46 -1.83 -0.20
N ASN A 374 20.72 -0.80 -0.63
CA ASN A 374 21.23 0.55 -0.89
C ASN A 374 21.40 1.37 0.41
N SER A 375 22.25 0.87 1.30
CA SER A 375 22.70 1.52 2.55
C SER A 375 24.11 2.10 2.47
N VAL A 376 24.69 2.14 1.27
CA VAL A 376 26.01 2.75 0.98
C VAL A 376 25.90 3.57 -0.30
N GLN A 377 26.35 4.82 -0.24
CA GLN A 377 26.48 5.71 -1.40
C GLN A 377 27.97 6.01 -1.63
N THR A 378 28.41 5.92 -2.88
CA THR A 378 29.68 6.49 -3.34
C THR A 378 29.39 7.76 -4.13
N ILE A 379 29.91 8.88 -3.65
CA ILE A 379 29.92 10.16 -4.32
C ILE A 379 31.31 10.32 -4.95
N THR A 380 31.38 10.50 -6.26
CA THR A 380 32.62 10.83 -6.97
C THR A 380 32.76 12.36 -7.01
N ILE A 381 33.87 12.90 -6.52
CA ILE A 381 34.22 14.31 -6.61
C ILE A 381 35.13 14.47 -7.84
N SER A 382 34.84 15.43 -8.72
CA SER A 382 35.60 15.59 -9.97
C SER A 382 35.81 17.07 -10.36
N GLU A 383 37.04 17.38 -10.76
CA GLU A 383 37.41 18.61 -11.50
C GLU A 383 36.85 18.64 -12.94
N ALA A 384 36.32 17.53 -13.44
CA ALA A 384 35.78 17.46 -14.79
C ALA A 384 34.53 18.34 -14.94
N ASN A 385 34.25 18.73 -16.19
CA ASN A 385 32.94 19.28 -16.54
C ASN A 385 31.86 18.21 -16.34
N ILE A 386 30.72 18.60 -15.76
CA ILE A 386 29.57 17.73 -15.49
C ILE A 386 28.37 18.26 -16.28
N ALA A 387 27.55 17.37 -16.84
CA ALA A 387 26.42 17.79 -17.68
C ALA A 387 25.35 18.55 -16.87
N PRO A 388 24.68 19.57 -17.46
CA PRO A 388 23.61 20.30 -16.79
C PRO A 388 22.46 19.37 -16.37
N THR A 389 21.83 19.64 -15.23
CA THR A 389 20.57 19.00 -14.84
C THR A 389 19.38 19.78 -15.39
N VAL A 390 18.36 19.06 -15.88
CA VAL A 390 17.11 19.63 -16.42
C VAL A 390 15.92 19.02 -15.69
N LYS A 391 15.06 19.84 -15.08
CA LYS A 391 13.71 19.45 -14.66
C LYS A 391 12.68 20.12 -15.57
N LEU A 392 11.77 19.32 -16.12
CA LEU A 392 10.61 19.80 -16.87
C LEU A 392 9.38 19.86 -15.96
N VAL A 393 8.49 20.83 -16.22
CA VAL A 393 7.18 20.97 -15.57
C VAL A 393 6.15 21.31 -16.64
N THR A 394 5.13 20.47 -16.79
CA THR A 394 4.00 20.68 -17.72
C THR A 394 2.85 21.38 -17.00
N MET A 395 2.23 22.36 -17.66
CA MET A 395 1.06 23.07 -17.15
C MET A 395 -0.02 23.23 -18.24
N GLN A 396 -1.28 23.17 -17.85
CA GLN A 396 -2.40 23.66 -18.67
C GLN A 396 -3.28 24.60 -17.83
N GLY A 397 -3.35 25.86 -18.25
CA GLY A 397 -3.84 26.92 -17.35
C GLY A 397 -2.86 27.12 -16.20
N GLU A 398 -3.34 26.97 -14.97
CA GLU A 398 -2.54 27.17 -13.74
C GLU A 398 -2.16 25.84 -13.04
N GLN A 399 -2.75 24.72 -13.45
CA GLN A 399 -2.48 23.38 -12.89
C GLN A 399 -1.27 22.70 -13.56
N MET A 400 -0.44 22.01 -12.77
CA MET A 400 0.67 21.17 -13.24
C MET A 400 0.14 19.76 -13.55
N GLN A 401 0.17 19.32 -14.81
CA GLN A 401 -0.50 18.08 -15.26
C GLN A 401 0.11 17.50 -16.54
N ALA A 402 0.29 16.18 -16.63
CA ALA A 402 0.70 15.51 -17.87
C ALA A 402 -0.47 15.20 -18.83
N ILE A 403 -1.70 15.02 -18.31
CA ILE A 403 -2.89 14.76 -19.11
C ILE A 403 -3.58 16.09 -19.43
N VAL A 404 -3.81 16.41 -20.70
CA VAL A 404 -4.28 17.74 -21.13
C VAL A 404 -5.50 17.67 -22.03
N GLY A 405 -6.45 18.58 -21.82
CA GLY A 405 -7.71 18.64 -22.55
C GLY A 405 -7.62 19.53 -23.78
N LYS A 406 -8.05 19.04 -24.94
CA LYS A 406 -7.98 19.78 -26.21
C LYS A 406 -8.80 21.06 -26.29
N GLN A 407 -9.67 21.34 -25.32
CA GLN A 407 -10.46 22.58 -25.25
C GLN A 407 -10.13 23.43 -24.01
N ASN A 408 -9.13 23.03 -23.22
CA ASN A 408 -8.84 23.59 -21.89
C ASN A 408 -7.78 24.72 -21.89
N GLY A 409 -7.24 25.08 -23.06
CA GLY A 409 -6.29 26.19 -23.21
C GLY A 409 -4.94 25.75 -23.78
N GLU A 410 -4.02 26.71 -23.90
CA GLU A 410 -2.62 26.46 -24.30
C GLU A 410 -1.92 25.59 -23.25
N VAL A 411 -1.06 24.67 -23.71
CA VAL A 411 -0.20 23.85 -22.86
C VAL A 411 1.18 24.50 -22.84
N LEU A 412 1.77 24.62 -21.66
CA LEU A 412 3.11 25.16 -21.44
C LEU A 412 3.98 24.10 -20.76
N ILE A 413 5.26 24.04 -21.15
CA ILE A 413 6.26 23.19 -20.52
C ILE A 413 7.46 24.08 -20.18
N LYS A 414 7.76 24.21 -18.90
CA LYS A 414 8.90 24.99 -18.38
C LYS A 414 10.10 24.08 -18.17
N ALA A 415 11.26 24.51 -18.67
CA ALA A 415 12.55 23.90 -18.35
C ALA A 415 13.26 24.70 -17.26
N ASN A 416 13.41 24.11 -16.09
CA ASN A 416 14.33 24.60 -15.06
C ASN A 416 15.68 23.89 -15.27
N VAL A 417 16.73 24.66 -15.50
CA VAL A 417 18.07 24.14 -15.84
C VAL A 417 19.07 24.63 -14.80
N THR A 418 19.89 23.73 -14.28
CA THR A 418 20.92 24.02 -13.27
C THR A 418 22.22 23.31 -13.65
N ASP A 419 23.34 24.02 -13.56
CA ASP A 419 24.66 23.45 -13.81
C ASP A 419 25.39 23.14 -12.50
N ALA A 420 26.26 22.12 -12.51
CA ALA A 420 27.12 21.79 -11.37
C ALA A 420 28.41 22.62 -11.36
N ASN A 421 28.83 23.14 -12.51
CA ASN A 421 30.02 23.98 -12.70
C ASN A 421 29.58 25.46 -12.81
N PRO A 422 29.59 26.25 -11.72
CA PRO A 422 28.88 27.55 -11.63
C PRO A 422 29.48 28.71 -12.46
N LEU A 423 30.50 28.44 -13.27
CA LEU A 423 31.10 29.40 -14.22
C LEU A 423 30.62 29.19 -15.67
N ASP A 424 29.94 28.08 -15.93
CA ASP A 424 29.57 27.66 -17.28
C ASP A 424 28.20 28.24 -17.71
N VAL A 425 28.03 28.37 -19.02
CA VAL A 425 26.84 28.98 -19.62
C VAL A 425 26.09 27.94 -20.43
N VAL A 426 25.01 27.44 -19.84
CA VAL A 426 24.14 26.44 -20.45
C VAL A 426 23.34 27.05 -21.60
N THR A 427 23.21 26.28 -22.67
CA THR A 427 22.38 26.55 -23.84
C THR A 427 21.28 25.51 -23.92
N LEU A 428 20.04 25.94 -24.15
CA LEU A 428 18.86 25.06 -24.17
C LEU A 428 18.30 24.95 -25.59
N THR A 429 17.94 23.72 -25.99
CA THR A 429 17.29 23.45 -27.27
C THR A 429 16.14 22.47 -27.11
N TRP A 430 15.08 22.62 -27.92
CA TRP A 430 13.88 21.78 -27.85
C TRP A 430 13.75 20.89 -29.08
N GLN A 431 13.38 19.63 -28.85
CA GLN A 431 13.13 18.61 -29.87
C GLN A 431 11.74 17.99 -29.67
N SER A 432 10.85 18.16 -30.64
CA SER A 432 9.52 17.52 -30.67
C SER A 432 9.01 17.43 -32.11
N GLU A 433 7.95 16.65 -32.33
CA GLU A 433 7.12 16.72 -33.53
C GLU A 433 6.11 17.90 -33.49
N LEU A 434 5.84 18.44 -32.30
CA LEU A 434 5.01 19.62 -32.10
C LEU A 434 5.79 20.90 -32.40
N ILE A 435 5.06 21.96 -32.76
CA ILE A 435 5.64 23.28 -33.08
C ILE A 435 5.58 24.15 -31.81
N ASN A 436 6.74 24.46 -31.23
CA ASN A 436 6.83 25.43 -30.13
C ASN A 436 6.33 26.81 -30.61
N THR A 437 5.34 27.38 -29.91
CA THR A 437 4.82 28.73 -30.13
C THR A 437 5.39 29.80 -29.20
N SER A 438 6.18 29.41 -28.20
CA SER A 438 6.90 30.29 -27.29
C SER A 438 7.95 31.17 -28.00
N SER A 439 8.25 32.32 -27.40
CA SER A 439 9.42 33.15 -27.72
C SER A 439 10.49 33.18 -26.61
N ASP A 440 10.23 32.52 -25.48
CA ASP A 440 11.19 32.28 -24.41
C ASP A 440 11.88 30.92 -24.65
N GLU A 441 13.20 30.86 -24.50
CA GLU A 441 14.00 29.65 -24.71
C GLU A 441 13.80 28.60 -23.62
N HIS A 442 13.41 29.00 -22.40
CA HIS A 442 13.11 28.10 -21.27
C HIS A 442 11.68 27.55 -21.30
N MET A 443 10.88 27.91 -22.29
CA MET A 443 9.47 27.52 -22.40
C MET A 443 9.17 26.86 -23.75
N PHE A 444 8.48 25.72 -23.72
CA PHE A 444 7.77 25.17 -24.86
C PHE A 444 6.28 25.44 -24.69
N SER A 445 5.58 25.95 -25.71
CA SER A 445 4.12 26.06 -25.69
C SER A 445 3.49 25.52 -26.97
N PHE A 446 2.25 25.03 -26.87
CA PHE A 446 1.44 24.65 -28.02
C PHE A 446 -0.08 24.72 -27.73
N ASP A 447 -0.87 24.94 -28.78
CA ASP A 447 -2.33 24.84 -28.76
C ASP A 447 -2.75 23.37 -28.97
N PRO A 448 -3.34 22.68 -27.98
CA PRO A 448 -3.75 21.28 -28.13
C PRO A 448 -5.00 21.14 -29.02
N SER A 449 -5.77 22.20 -29.27
CA SER A 449 -6.98 22.13 -30.09
C SER A 449 -6.69 21.80 -31.56
N VAL A 450 -5.46 22.03 -32.03
CA VAL A 450 -5.01 21.75 -33.41
C VAL A 450 -4.26 20.42 -33.57
N VAL A 451 -3.99 19.67 -32.49
CA VAL A 451 -3.34 18.35 -32.55
C VAL A 451 -4.36 17.21 -32.46
N SER A 452 -3.95 15.97 -32.73
CA SER A 452 -4.76 14.77 -32.46
C SER A 452 -4.69 14.39 -30.99
N ALA A 453 -5.72 13.72 -30.45
CA ALA A 453 -5.53 13.00 -29.19
C ALA A 453 -4.44 11.91 -29.35
N GLY A 454 -3.59 11.76 -28.33
CA GLY A 454 -2.34 11.00 -28.42
C GLY A 454 -1.34 11.37 -27.32
N ILE A 455 -0.34 10.52 -27.10
CA ILE A 455 0.82 10.83 -26.25
C ILE A 455 1.89 11.51 -27.08
N TYR A 456 2.44 12.64 -26.60
CA TYR A 456 3.47 13.41 -27.27
C TYR A 456 4.75 13.50 -26.42
N LYS A 457 5.92 13.21 -27.03
CA LYS A 457 7.24 13.46 -26.44
C LYS A 457 7.74 14.86 -26.80
N ILE A 458 8.11 15.64 -25.79
CA ILE A 458 8.82 16.92 -25.94
C ILE A 458 10.13 16.83 -25.16
N SER A 459 11.24 16.76 -25.88
CA SER A 459 12.58 16.75 -25.29
C SER A 459 13.15 18.17 -25.16
N ALA A 460 13.76 18.47 -24.03
CA ALA A 460 14.65 19.60 -23.83
C ALA A 460 16.09 19.09 -23.68
N ILE A 461 17.01 19.63 -24.47
CA ILE A 461 18.43 19.28 -24.46
C ILE A 461 19.20 20.51 -23.98
N ALA A 462 19.71 20.42 -22.75
CA ALA A 462 20.63 21.40 -22.20
C ALA A 462 22.08 21.02 -22.56
N THR A 463 22.92 21.99 -22.87
CA THR A 463 24.34 21.79 -23.22
C THR A 463 25.16 22.92 -22.63
N ASP A 464 26.14 22.59 -21.78
CA ASP A 464 27.05 23.57 -21.18
C ASP A 464 28.04 24.15 -22.21
N ASN A 465 29.00 24.96 -21.75
CA ASN A 465 30.07 25.51 -22.59
C ASN A 465 31.49 25.20 -22.07
N GLY A 466 31.62 24.16 -21.25
CA GLY A 466 32.83 23.81 -20.52
C GLY A 466 33.97 23.28 -21.36
N GLY A 467 35.05 22.89 -20.68
CA GLY A 467 36.32 22.49 -21.32
C GLY A 467 36.17 21.35 -22.34
N THR A 468 35.17 20.48 -22.14
CA THR A 468 34.56 19.63 -23.16
C THR A 468 33.05 19.67 -22.93
N PRO A 469 32.26 20.28 -23.84
CA PRO A 469 30.82 20.43 -23.60
C PRO A 469 30.10 19.10 -23.47
N LEU A 470 29.28 18.98 -22.42
CA LEU A 470 28.39 17.87 -22.17
C LEU A 470 26.93 18.32 -22.34
N SER A 471 26.01 17.36 -22.33
CA SER A 471 24.60 17.64 -22.61
C SER A 471 23.67 16.60 -21.98
N THR A 472 22.57 17.09 -21.41
CA THR A 472 21.50 16.26 -20.85
C THR A 472 20.23 16.47 -21.66
N GLU A 473 19.66 15.39 -22.18
CA GLU A 473 18.29 15.38 -22.71
C GLU A 473 17.32 15.01 -21.58
N ARG A 474 16.22 15.74 -21.45
CA ARG A 474 15.09 15.35 -20.59
C ARG A 474 13.77 15.52 -21.31
N SER A 475 12.79 14.70 -20.96
CA SER A 475 11.57 14.52 -21.74
C SER A 475 10.32 14.81 -20.91
N ALA A 476 9.39 15.58 -21.48
CA ALA A 476 8.01 15.65 -21.00
C ALA A 476 7.13 14.78 -21.91
N TYR A 477 6.23 14.00 -21.31
CA TYR A 477 5.29 13.13 -22.00
C TYR A 477 3.88 13.62 -21.72
N ILE A 478 3.16 14.03 -22.77
CA ILE A 478 1.88 14.74 -22.63
C ILE A 478 0.77 13.89 -23.24
N GLU A 479 -0.21 13.47 -22.44
CA GLU A 479 -1.37 12.70 -22.91
C GLU A 479 -2.52 13.66 -23.29
N VAL A 480 -2.64 13.95 -24.59
CA VAL A 480 -3.67 14.85 -25.12
C VAL A 480 -4.99 14.09 -25.30
N ARG A 481 -6.05 14.50 -24.58
CA ARG A 481 -7.41 13.93 -24.67
C ARG A 481 -8.38 14.90 -25.36
N GLU A 482 -9.35 14.38 -26.13
CA GLU A 482 -10.40 15.22 -26.75
C GLU A 482 -11.26 15.96 -25.71
N GLU A 483 -11.51 15.32 -24.56
CA GLU A 483 -12.21 15.86 -23.39
C GLU A 483 -11.62 15.17 -22.14
N LEU A 484 -11.60 15.85 -20.98
CA LEU A 484 -11.09 15.30 -19.71
C LEU A 484 -12.22 14.64 -18.90
N THR A 485 -11.87 13.75 -17.97
CA THR A 485 -12.82 13.07 -17.07
C THR A 485 -13.51 14.08 -16.16
N GLN A 486 -14.83 14.24 -16.20
CA GLN A 486 -15.51 15.12 -15.24
C GLN A 486 -15.39 14.53 -13.82
N LEU A 487 -14.76 15.30 -12.94
CA LEU A 487 -14.52 14.99 -11.52
C LEU A 487 -15.72 15.42 -10.65
N ASP A 488 -15.83 14.89 -9.42
CA ASP A 488 -16.95 15.12 -8.50
C ASP A 488 -16.46 15.36 -7.06
N GLU A 489 -17.13 16.24 -6.31
CA GLU A 489 -16.82 16.60 -4.90
C GLU A 489 -17.19 15.49 -3.90
N GLN A 490 -17.86 14.41 -4.36
CA GLN A 490 -18.36 13.31 -3.53
C GLN A 490 -17.75 11.95 -3.87
N ILE A 491 -16.74 11.93 -4.73
CA ILE A 491 -15.97 10.74 -5.10
C ILE A 491 -14.54 10.95 -4.57
N ASP A 492 -13.97 9.87 -4.07
CA ASP A 492 -12.62 9.70 -3.51
C ASP A 492 -12.18 8.37 -4.15
N SER A 493 -11.57 8.46 -5.34
CA SER A 493 -11.37 7.33 -6.26
C SER A 493 -10.21 6.41 -5.86
N ASP A 494 -9.23 6.91 -5.12
CA ASP A 494 -8.05 6.18 -4.64
C ASP A 494 -8.15 5.77 -3.15
N GLY A 495 -8.98 6.45 -2.35
CA GLY A 495 -9.13 6.23 -0.92
C GLY A 495 -8.09 6.96 -0.06
N ASP A 496 -7.56 8.07 -0.56
CA ASP A 496 -6.62 8.97 0.12
C ASP A 496 -7.28 9.87 1.19
N LEU A 497 -8.59 10.11 1.08
CA LEU A 497 -9.38 11.11 1.83
C LEU A 497 -9.27 12.55 1.29
N ILE A 498 -8.88 12.73 0.04
CA ILE A 498 -9.22 13.91 -0.76
C ILE A 498 -10.35 13.49 -1.73
N SER A 499 -10.95 14.44 -2.48
CA SER A 499 -12.01 14.13 -3.45
C SER A 499 -11.54 14.45 -4.86
N ASP A 500 -11.98 13.68 -5.86
CA ASP A 500 -11.47 13.79 -7.23
C ASP A 500 -11.46 15.24 -7.75
N ALA A 501 -12.52 16.01 -7.46
CA ALA A 501 -12.64 17.41 -7.90
C ALA A 501 -11.65 18.38 -7.22
N GLN A 502 -11.12 18.00 -6.06
CA GLN A 502 -10.18 18.77 -5.24
C GLN A 502 -8.72 18.57 -5.69
N GLU A 503 -8.33 17.37 -6.11
CA GLU A 503 -7.02 17.12 -6.73
C GLU A 503 -6.96 17.61 -8.19
N GLY A 504 -8.09 17.55 -8.89
CA GLY A 504 -8.17 17.96 -10.28
C GLY A 504 -7.49 16.96 -11.20
N TYR A 505 -6.69 17.46 -12.15
CA TYR A 505 -5.89 16.62 -13.06
C TYR A 505 -4.39 16.73 -12.76
N ARG A 506 -4.05 17.18 -11.55
CA ARG A 506 -2.67 17.40 -11.12
C ARG A 506 -1.87 16.11 -11.25
N ASP A 507 -0.56 16.25 -11.49
CA ASP A 507 0.40 15.15 -11.60
C ASP A 507 1.62 15.56 -10.77
N SER A 508 1.56 15.25 -9.46
CA SER A 508 2.42 15.85 -8.43
C SER A 508 3.85 15.29 -8.42
N ASP A 509 4.04 14.02 -8.75
CA ASP A 509 5.35 13.36 -8.77
C ASP A 509 5.91 13.16 -10.19
N SER A 510 5.09 13.39 -11.22
CA SER A 510 5.40 13.30 -12.66
C SER A 510 5.43 11.89 -13.26
N ASP A 511 4.76 10.91 -12.63
CA ASP A 511 4.60 9.56 -13.17
C ASP A 511 3.63 9.48 -14.38
N GLY A 512 2.69 10.43 -14.53
CA GLY A 512 1.70 10.45 -15.62
C GLY A 512 0.36 9.77 -15.33
N ILE A 513 0.11 9.37 -14.09
CA ILE A 513 -1.19 9.13 -13.49
C ILE A 513 -1.56 10.44 -12.75
N PRO A 514 -2.81 10.95 -12.86
CA PRO A 514 -3.19 12.15 -12.12
C PRO A 514 -3.49 11.83 -10.65
N ASP A 515 -3.23 12.79 -9.75
CA ASP A 515 -3.39 12.70 -8.29
C ASP A 515 -4.74 12.07 -7.86
N TYR A 516 -5.89 12.41 -8.48
CA TYR A 516 -7.21 11.79 -8.18
C TYR A 516 -7.32 10.27 -8.46
N LEU A 517 -6.28 9.68 -9.03
CA LEU A 517 -6.14 8.25 -9.28
C LEU A 517 -4.82 7.72 -8.69
N ASP A 518 -4.10 8.50 -7.87
CA ASP A 518 -2.81 8.11 -7.31
C ASP A 518 -2.51 8.67 -5.92
N ALA A 519 -2.72 7.83 -4.89
CA ALA A 519 -2.36 8.10 -3.50
C ALA A 519 -0.84 8.07 -3.25
N ILE A 520 -0.02 7.80 -4.28
CA ILE A 520 1.42 7.52 -4.17
C ILE A 520 2.21 8.77 -4.58
N VAL A 521 2.99 9.30 -3.64
CA VAL A 521 3.82 10.52 -3.82
C VAL A 521 5.32 10.24 -3.84
N ASP A 522 5.71 8.97 -3.92
CA ASP A 522 7.09 8.51 -4.02
C ASP A 522 7.37 7.98 -5.42
N CYS A 523 7.85 8.84 -6.32
CA CYS A 523 8.07 8.52 -7.73
C CYS A 523 8.90 7.26 -8.05
N ASN A 524 9.57 6.62 -7.09
CA ASN A 524 10.19 5.30 -7.28
C ASN A 524 9.18 4.13 -7.10
N VAL A 525 7.89 4.43 -7.00
CA VAL A 525 6.77 3.51 -6.82
C VAL A 525 5.64 3.92 -7.77
N ILE A 526 5.04 2.96 -8.46
CA ILE A 526 3.93 3.20 -9.40
C ILE A 526 2.99 2.00 -9.43
N GLN A 527 1.69 2.22 -9.59
CA GLN A 527 0.71 1.14 -9.61
C GLN A 527 0.51 0.50 -10.98
N GLN A 528 0.31 -0.83 -11.00
CA GLN A 528 -0.08 -1.55 -12.20
C GLN A 528 -1.47 -1.11 -12.71
N HIS A 529 -2.40 -0.83 -11.80
CA HIS A 529 -3.78 -0.45 -12.11
C HIS A 529 -4.28 0.54 -11.06
N VAL A 530 -4.95 1.61 -11.47
CA VAL A 530 -5.40 2.69 -10.55
C VAL A 530 -6.49 2.27 -9.55
N GLU A 531 -7.04 1.06 -9.68
CA GLU A 531 -7.93 0.47 -8.68
C GLU A 531 -7.14 -0.21 -7.53
N HIS A 532 -5.80 -0.19 -7.55
CA HIS A 532 -4.91 -0.98 -6.71
C HIS A 532 -3.83 -0.13 -6.00
N GLN A 533 -4.28 0.87 -5.24
CA GLN A 533 -3.45 1.84 -4.50
C GLN A 533 -2.58 1.23 -3.36
N ARG A 534 -2.72 -0.06 -3.07
CA ARG A 534 -2.08 -0.72 -1.90
C ARG A 534 -1.49 -2.10 -2.18
N ASN A 535 -1.66 -2.62 -3.39
CA ASN A 535 -1.19 -3.93 -3.86
C ASN A 535 -0.97 -3.83 -5.38
N PHE A 536 -0.28 -4.79 -6.01
CA PHE A 536 0.09 -4.66 -7.43
C PHE A 536 0.91 -3.39 -7.76
N LEU A 537 1.64 -2.90 -6.77
CA LEU A 537 2.60 -1.82 -6.92
C LEU A 537 3.90 -2.34 -7.53
N VAL A 538 4.51 -1.52 -8.38
CA VAL A 538 5.87 -1.65 -8.88
C VAL A 538 6.76 -0.77 -8.02
N GLU A 539 7.86 -1.30 -7.50
CA GLU A 539 8.82 -0.59 -6.63
C GLU A 539 10.21 -0.65 -7.29
N GLY A 540 10.90 0.48 -7.39
CA GLY A 540 12.27 0.57 -7.88
C GLY A 540 13.19 1.23 -6.86
N GLU A 541 14.51 1.23 -7.14
CA GLU A 541 15.48 1.88 -6.25
C GLU A 541 15.19 3.38 -6.08
N VAL A 542 15.27 3.86 -4.84
CA VAL A 542 15.01 5.27 -4.48
C VAL A 542 15.99 6.24 -5.16
N GLY A 543 15.58 7.51 -5.28
CA GLY A 543 16.38 8.56 -5.90
C GLY A 543 16.32 8.61 -7.43
N VAL A 544 15.58 7.66 -8.04
CA VAL A 544 15.27 7.54 -9.46
C VAL A 544 13.76 7.37 -9.58
N CYS A 545 13.11 8.07 -10.52
CA CYS A 545 11.67 7.96 -10.70
C CYS A 545 11.31 6.89 -11.74
N ILE A 546 10.14 6.28 -11.57
CA ILE A 546 9.43 5.47 -12.54
C ILE A 546 8.24 6.31 -13.01
N ARG A 547 7.79 6.11 -14.24
CA ARG A 547 6.59 6.72 -14.79
C ARG A 547 5.86 5.78 -15.74
N LYS A 548 4.58 6.04 -15.99
CA LYS A 548 3.77 5.32 -16.98
C LYS A 548 4.41 5.37 -18.36
N GLY A 549 4.46 4.21 -19.00
CA GLY A 549 4.98 4.00 -20.36
C GLY A 549 4.12 4.63 -21.47
N LEU A 550 4.51 4.38 -22.71
CA LEU A 550 4.00 5.10 -23.90
C LEU A 550 3.47 4.14 -24.97
N THR A 551 3.46 2.83 -24.72
CA THR A 551 3.15 1.82 -25.73
C THR A 551 1.65 1.77 -26.04
N ALA A 552 0.80 2.10 -25.07
CA ALA A 552 -0.65 2.28 -25.25
C ALA A 552 -1.11 3.68 -24.82
N VAL A 553 -1.80 4.39 -25.72
CA VAL A 553 -2.32 5.76 -25.47
C VAL A 553 -3.54 5.78 -24.54
N ASN A 554 -4.33 4.70 -24.51
CA ASN A 554 -5.48 4.55 -23.64
C ASN A 554 -5.38 3.17 -22.98
N ASN A 555 -4.54 3.06 -21.97
CA ASN A 555 -4.37 1.85 -21.17
C ASN A 555 -5.61 1.61 -20.29
N GLN A 556 -6.23 0.44 -20.40
CA GLN A 556 -7.46 0.07 -19.67
C GLN A 556 -7.26 0.03 -18.15
N SER A 557 -6.01 -0.16 -17.69
CA SER A 557 -5.61 -0.19 -16.28
C SER A 557 -5.44 1.17 -15.61
N GLY A 558 -5.30 2.25 -16.39
CA GLY A 558 -4.83 3.56 -15.89
C GLY A 558 -3.33 3.61 -15.55
N GLY A 559 -2.76 2.56 -14.94
CA GLY A 559 -1.34 2.44 -14.54
C GLY A 559 -0.45 1.66 -15.52
N VAL A 560 0.68 1.12 -15.05
CA VAL A 560 1.71 0.50 -15.93
C VAL A 560 1.34 -0.85 -16.53
N LEU A 561 0.24 -1.50 -16.14
CA LEU A 561 -0.17 -2.78 -16.71
C LEU A 561 -0.84 -2.60 -18.08
N LEU A 562 -0.37 -3.32 -19.09
CA LEU A 562 -1.01 -3.46 -20.39
C LEU A 562 -1.58 -4.87 -20.58
N PHE A 563 -2.81 -4.94 -21.07
CA PHE A 563 -3.49 -6.19 -21.43
C PHE A 563 -3.15 -6.64 -22.86
N SER A 564 -3.32 -7.94 -23.11
CA SER A 564 -2.86 -8.58 -24.36
C SER A 564 -3.54 -8.10 -25.65
N ASP A 565 -4.70 -7.42 -25.56
CA ASP A 565 -5.44 -6.82 -26.67
C ASP A 565 -5.03 -5.38 -26.98
N GLU A 566 -4.27 -4.74 -26.10
CA GLU A 566 -3.74 -3.38 -26.26
C GLU A 566 -2.42 -3.35 -27.04
N LEU A 567 -1.76 -4.52 -27.11
CA LEU A 567 -0.45 -4.72 -27.71
C LEU A 567 -0.51 -5.43 -29.06
N ILE A 568 0.58 -5.33 -29.83
CA ILE A 568 0.78 -6.21 -30.99
C ILE A 568 1.01 -7.62 -30.45
N ALA A 569 0.22 -8.60 -30.89
CA ALA A 569 0.37 -9.98 -30.44
C ALA A 569 1.77 -10.55 -30.73
N ASP A 570 2.29 -11.34 -29.80
CA ASP A 570 3.47 -12.17 -30.00
C ASP A 570 3.02 -13.49 -30.68
N ASP A 571 3.55 -13.78 -31.88
CA ASP A 571 3.24 -15.04 -32.57
C ASP A 571 3.92 -16.25 -31.89
N ASP A 572 5.08 -16.04 -31.25
CA ASP A 572 5.93 -17.10 -30.69
C ASP A 572 5.63 -17.40 -29.20
N ALA A 573 5.05 -16.44 -28.45
CA ALA A 573 4.80 -16.55 -27.01
C ALA A 573 3.41 -16.03 -26.59
N VAL A 574 2.99 -16.33 -25.35
CA VAL A 574 1.74 -15.85 -24.75
C VAL A 574 2.02 -15.35 -23.34
N TYR A 575 1.60 -14.13 -23.03
CA TYR A 575 1.80 -13.47 -21.74
C TYR A 575 1.06 -14.15 -20.60
N ARG A 576 1.57 -13.93 -19.38
CA ARG A 576 1.02 -14.43 -18.13
C ARG A 576 1.08 -13.31 -17.09
N GLY A 577 -0.07 -13.00 -16.49
CA GLY A 577 -0.24 -11.85 -15.62
C GLY A 577 -0.14 -10.46 -16.30
N GLY A 578 0.06 -10.39 -17.62
CA GLY A 578 0.11 -9.15 -18.42
C GLY A 578 1.52 -8.73 -18.87
N VAL A 579 1.63 -7.46 -19.26
CA VAL A 579 2.89 -6.76 -19.64
C VAL A 579 2.97 -5.48 -18.83
N ILE A 580 4.13 -5.14 -18.29
CA ILE A 580 4.36 -3.86 -17.61
C ILE A 580 5.03 -2.92 -18.62
N ASP A 581 4.50 -1.71 -18.80
CA ASP A 581 5.00 -0.65 -19.68
C ASP A 581 5.34 0.59 -18.87
N PHE A 582 6.63 0.80 -18.60
CA PHE A 582 7.14 1.89 -17.77
C PHE A 582 8.33 2.60 -18.42
N ILE A 583 8.63 3.80 -17.91
CA ILE A 583 9.90 4.50 -18.15
C ILE A 583 10.54 4.81 -16.80
N VAL A 584 11.81 4.50 -16.65
CA VAL A 584 12.65 4.94 -15.53
C VAL A 584 13.35 6.22 -15.94
N GLU A 585 13.36 7.26 -15.10
CA GLU A 585 14.15 8.46 -15.34
C GLU A 585 14.93 8.94 -14.12
N GLY A 586 16.12 9.52 -14.33
CA GLY A 586 16.89 10.16 -13.26
C GLY A 586 18.02 9.30 -12.70
N LEU A 587 18.46 8.30 -13.46
CA LEU A 587 19.75 7.66 -13.22
C LEU A 587 20.85 8.72 -13.27
N LYS A 588 21.67 8.79 -12.21
CA LYS A 588 22.66 9.86 -12.01
C LYS A 588 23.85 9.74 -12.97
N GLU A 589 24.03 8.57 -13.58
CA GLU A 589 25.14 8.21 -14.48
C GLU A 589 24.59 7.48 -15.71
N SER A 590 24.98 7.91 -16.91
CA SER A 590 24.57 7.23 -18.14
C SER A 590 25.23 5.85 -18.28
N GLY A 591 24.44 4.84 -18.61
CA GLY A 591 24.87 3.43 -18.70
C GLY A 591 24.74 2.64 -17.38
N GLN A 592 24.14 3.23 -16.34
CA GLN A 592 23.92 2.60 -15.05
C GLN A 592 22.82 1.51 -15.12
N SER A 593 22.95 0.47 -14.29
CA SER A 593 21.89 -0.53 -14.11
C SER A 593 20.89 -0.11 -13.02
N TYR A 594 19.62 -0.33 -13.29
CA TYR A 594 18.50 -0.10 -12.36
C TYR A 594 17.82 -1.42 -11.99
N GLN A 595 17.40 -1.56 -10.73
CA GLN A 595 16.59 -2.67 -10.22
C GLN A 595 15.15 -2.22 -9.95
N LEU A 596 14.20 -3.04 -10.41
CA LEU A 596 12.76 -2.80 -10.28
C LEU A 596 12.03 -4.12 -10.02
N VAL A 597 11.07 -4.10 -9.10
CA VAL A 597 10.30 -5.26 -8.62
C VAL A 597 8.82 -5.05 -8.81
N PHE A 598 8.09 -6.13 -9.11
CA PHE A 598 6.64 -6.09 -9.31
C PHE A 598 6.02 -7.48 -9.08
N PRO A 599 4.81 -7.53 -8.50
CA PRO A 599 4.05 -8.77 -8.40
C PRO A 599 3.44 -9.14 -9.75
N GLN A 600 3.02 -10.40 -9.87
CA GLN A 600 2.34 -10.93 -11.04
C GLN A 600 0.86 -11.17 -10.74
N ASN A 601 0.01 -10.83 -11.71
CA ASN A 601 -1.43 -11.09 -11.63
C ASN A 601 -1.76 -12.59 -11.78
N GLU A 602 -0.84 -13.38 -12.34
CA GLU A 602 -0.87 -14.85 -12.39
C GLU A 602 0.45 -15.40 -11.82
N ALA A 603 0.44 -16.50 -11.08
CA ALA A 603 1.69 -17.09 -10.56
C ALA A 603 2.60 -17.52 -11.71
N VAL A 604 3.91 -17.26 -11.60
CA VAL A 604 4.91 -17.59 -12.63
C VAL A 604 4.76 -19.07 -13.02
N PRO A 605 4.53 -19.39 -14.31
CA PRO A 605 4.20 -20.76 -14.73
C PRO A 605 5.45 -21.64 -14.88
N GLU A 606 5.26 -22.93 -15.12
CA GLU A 606 6.34 -23.77 -15.64
C GLU A 606 6.75 -23.37 -17.06
N ASN A 607 8.04 -23.53 -17.36
CA ASN A 607 8.66 -23.17 -18.65
C ASN A 607 8.53 -21.67 -19.02
N ALA A 608 8.35 -20.80 -18.02
CA ALA A 608 8.31 -19.36 -18.18
C ALA A 608 9.56 -18.78 -18.86
N ILE A 609 9.34 -17.78 -19.70
CA ILE A 609 10.36 -16.94 -20.36
C ILE A 609 10.03 -15.47 -20.10
N TYR A 610 11.04 -14.60 -20.18
CA TYR A 610 10.85 -13.15 -20.06
C TYR A 610 10.96 -12.52 -21.45
N ARG A 611 9.93 -11.78 -21.86
CA ARG A 611 9.81 -11.18 -23.20
C ARG A 611 9.80 -9.66 -23.09
N LYS A 612 10.47 -9.02 -24.05
CA LYS A 612 10.68 -7.57 -24.14
C LYS A 612 10.17 -7.06 -25.48
N PHE A 613 9.46 -5.92 -25.48
CA PHE A 613 9.05 -5.21 -26.69
C PHE A 613 10.10 -4.13 -27.02
N ILE A 614 10.72 -4.21 -28.20
CA ILE A 614 11.67 -3.20 -28.71
C ILE A 614 11.34 -2.91 -30.17
N ASN A 615 11.31 -1.62 -30.55
CA ASN A 615 11.12 -1.20 -31.95
C ASN A 615 9.88 -1.83 -32.64
N ASN A 616 8.77 -1.98 -31.91
CA ASN A 616 7.54 -2.67 -32.32
C ASN A 616 7.71 -4.16 -32.68
N GLN A 617 8.68 -4.85 -32.06
CA GLN A 617 8.90 -6.28 -32.18
C GLN A 617 9.12 -6.93 -30.81
N TRP A 618 8.64 -8.17 -30.66
CA TRP A 618 8.91 -9.00 -29.48
C TRP A 618 10.23 -9.76 -29.62
N GLN A 619 10.98 -9.84 -28.53
CA GLN A 619 12.20 -10.63 -28.40
C GLN A 619 12.35 -11.20 -26.99
N ASP A 620 13.22 -12.21 -26.84
CA ASP A 620 13.65 -12.71 -25.54
C ASP A 620 14.50 -11.66 -24.81
N PHE A 621 14.33 -11.55 -23.49
CA PHE A 621 15.18 -10.71 -22.65
C PHE A 621 16.61 -11.25 -22.60
N VAL A 622 17.59 -10.37 -22.85
CA VAL A 622 19.02 -10.68 -22.85
C VAL A 622 19.55 -10.69 -21.42
N ILE A 623 20.00 -11.85 -20.94
CA ILE A 623 20.59 -11.98 -19.59
C ILE A 623 22.12 -11.95 -19.68
N ASP A 624 22.74 -11.03 -18.94
CA ASP A 624 24.19 -10.85 -18.81
C ASP A 624 24.60 -10.29 -17.43
N ASP A 625 25.81 -9.72 -17.33
CA ASP A 625 26.34 -9.18 -16.07
C ASP A 625 25.61 -7.88 -15.61
N TYR A 626 24.92 -7.18 -16.52
CA TYR A 626 24.22 -5.91 -16.27
C TYR A 626 22.69 -6.02 -16.39
N ASN A 627 22.20 -7.07 -17.04
CA ASN A 627 20.79 -7.32 -17.34
C ASN A 627 20.35 -8.68 -16.77
N GLN A 628 19.39 -8.70 -15.84
CA GLN A 628 19.08 -9.90 -15.06
C GLN A 628 17.58 -10.01 -14.75
N VAL A 629 17.09 -11.23 -14.56
CA VAL A 629 15.72 -11.53 -14.12
C VAL A 629 15.80 -12.46 -12.91
N HIS A 630 15.08 -12.13 -11.85
CA HIS A 630 14.97 -12.89 -10.60
C HIS A 630 13.50 -13.06 -10.22
N THR A 631 13.21 -14.05 -9.38
CA THR A 631 11.90 -14.24 -8.76
C THR A 631 12.03 -14.59 -7.28
N THR A 632 11.00 -14.23 -6.50
CA THR A 632 10.83 -14.70 -5.12
C THR A 632 9.40 -15.16 -4.91
N LEU A 633 9.15 -16.04 -3.93
CA LEU A 633 7.84 -16.60 -3.65
C LEU A 633 6.79 -15.48 -3.50
N GLY A 634 7.15 -14.40 -2.83
CA GLY A 634 6.30 -13.23 -2.62
C GLY A 634 5.02 -13.55 -1.86
N GLU A 635 4.05 -12.65 -1.97
CA GLU A 635 2.64 -12.88 -1.62
C GLU A 635 1.78 -12.30 -2.76
N PHE A 636 0.52 -12.71 -2.89
CA PHE A 636 -0.33 -12.24 -3.99
C PHE A 636 -0.52 -10.71 -3.95
N GLY A 637 0.00 -10.01 -4.96
CA GLY A 637 -0.01 -8.55 -5.04
C GLY A 637 1.04 -7.81 -4.20
N TYR A 638 1.98 -8.50 -3.53
CA TYR A 638 2.97 -7.88 -2.65
C TYR A 638 4.37 -8.48 -2.80
N CYS A 639 5.39 -7.65 -3.01
CA CYS A 639 6.78 -8.07 -3.15
C CYS A 639 7.71 -7.50 -2.07
N PRO A 640 8.82 -8.20 -1.78
CA PRO A 640 9.97 -7.59 -1.13
C PRO A 640 10.60 -6.50 -2.02
N ALA A 641 11.30 -5.55 -1.40
CA ALA A 641 12.01 -4.46 -2.05
C ALA A 641 13.08 -4.94 -3.05
N PRO A 642 13.51 -4.08 -3.98
CA PRO A 642 14.68 -4.32 -4.82
C PRO A 642 15.90 -4.79 -4.01
N GLY A 643 16.45 -5.94 -4.40
CA GLY A 643 17.67 -6.51 -3.81
C GLY A 643 17.49 -7.37 -2.55
N ASP A 644 16.30 -7.45 -1.94
CA ASP A 644 16.05 -8.29 -0.75
C ASP A 644 16.59 -9.74 -0.91
N SER A 645 17.22 -10.24 0.16
CA SER A 645 17.93 -11.54 0.17
C SER A 645 17.12 -12.80 -0.20
N SER A 646 15.81 -12.71 -0.43
CA SER A 646 14.98 -13.81 -0.94
C SER A 646 14.87 -13.89 -2.47
N TRP A 647 15.35 -12.90 -3.22
CA TRP A 647 15.36 -12.95 -4.69
C TRP A 647 16.26 -14.08 -5.20
N THR A 648 15.71 -14.92 -6.10
CA THR A 648 16.41 -16.08 -6.69
C THR A 648 16.59 -15.90 -8.21
N PRO A 649 17.76 -16.18 -8.80
CA PRO A 649 17.98 -15.96 -10.23
C PRO A 649 17.10 -16.82 -11.14
N GLY A 650 16.49 -16.17 -12.14
CA GLY A 650 15.58 -16.79 -13.10
C GLY A 650 14.11 -16.80 -12.68
N LEU A 651 13.27 -17.29 -13.60
CA LEU A 651 11.83 -17.46 -13.40
C LEU A 651 11.56 -18.83 -12.77
N THR A 652 11.19 -18.85 -11.49
CA THR A 652 10.83 -20.08 -10.76
C THR A 652 9.32 -20.22 -10.69
N ALA A 653 8.79 -21.40 -11.04
CA ALA A 653 7.36 -21.64 -11.09
C ALA A 653 6.70 -21.53 -9.69
N GLY A 654 5.50 -20.96 -9.63
CA GLY A 654 4.73 -20.72 -8.40
C GLY A 654 5.12 -19.44 -7.63
N HIS A 655 6.19 -18.75 -8.02
CA HIS A 655 6.54 -17.44 -7.45
C HIS A 655 5.55 -16.36 -7.91
N TRP A 656 5.24 -15.41 -7.01
CA TRP A 656 4.36 -14.28 -7.28
C TRP A 656 5.07 -13.00 -7.67
N CYS A 657 6.39 -12.92 -7.46
CA CYS A 657 7.15 -11.69 -7.60
C CYS A 657 8.31 -11.84 -8.58
N VAL A 658 8.49 -10.82 -9.43
CA VAL A 658 9.58 -10.69 -10.39
C VAL A 658 10.42 -9.46 -10.04
N GLN A 659 11.74 -9.60 -10.12
CA GLN A 659 12.68 -8.48 -10.13
C GLN A 659 13.42 -8.50 -11.45
N ILE A 660 13.53 -7.35 -12.09
CA ILE A 660 14.37 -7.14 -13.27
C ILE A 660 15.49 -6.15 -12.95
N THR A 661 16.65 -6.40 -13.54
CA THR A 661 17.76 -5.47 -13.63
C THR A 661 17.93 -5.12 -15.10
N ILE A 662 17.85 -3.85 -15.48
CA ILE A 662 18.07 -3.37 -16.85
C ILE A 662 19.17 -2.31 -16.85
N GLN A 663 19.97 -2.25 -17.91
CA GLN A 663 20.98 -1.23 -18.13
C GLN A 663 20.48 -0.13 -19.09
N ASP A 664 20.65 1.14 -18.70
CA ASP A 664 20.47 2.33 -19.56
C ASP A 664 21.33 2.24 -20.84
N GLY A 665 20.73 2.36 -22.02
CA GLY A 665 21.37 2.09 -23.30
C GLY A 665 21.79 0.63 -23.54
N GLY A 666 21.34 -0.30 -22.71
CA GLY A 666 21.66 -1.73 -22.76
C GLY A 666 20.89 -2.53 -23.81
N ALA A 667 21.13 -3.84 -23.86
CA ALA A 667 20.47 -4.75 -24.81
C ALA A 667 18.96 -4.93 -24.57
N ASN A 668 18.48 -4.57 -23.38
CA ASN A 668 17.06 -4.59 -23.01
C ASN A 668 16.49 -3.19 -22.77
N ASP A 669 17.16 -2.12 -23.18
CA ASP A 669 16.56 -0.79 -23.20
C ASP A 669 15.90 -0.54 -24.56
N ALA A 670 14.67 -0.01 -24.59
CA ALA A 670 13.87 -0.01 -25.82
C ALA A 670 14.27 1.07 -26.84
N ASP A 671 14.95 2.15 -26.42
CA ASP A 671 15.57 3.11 -27.35
C ASP A 671 17.06 2.84 -27.62
N GLY A 672 17.75 2.16 -26.69
CA GLY A 672 19.15 1.75 -26.81
C GLY A 672 20.16 2.90 -26.68
N GLN A 673 19.80 3.97 -25.98
CA GLN A 673 20.64 5.16 -25.77
C GLN A 673 20.98 5.33 -24.28
N ALA A 674 22.27 5.26 -23.93
CA ALA A 674 22.72 5.56 -22.57
C ALA A 674 22.54 7.07 -22.28
N ASN A 675 21.41 7.45 -21.68
CA ASN A 675 20.97 8.84 -21.52
C ASN A 675 20.38 9.15 -20.12
N GLY A 676 20.41 8.20 -19.19
CA GLY A 676 19.83 8.34 -17.84
C GLY A 676 18.34 7.96 -17.75
N THR A 677 17.82 7.29 -18.77
CA THR A 677 16.43 6.83 -18.92
C THR A 677 16.44 5.34 -19.30
N ILE A 678 15.45 4.56 -18.87
CA ILE A 678 15.22 3.20 -19.39
C ILE A 678 13.76 3.11 -19.84
N ILE A 679 13.51 2.64 -21.06
CA ILE A 679 12.15 2.45 -21.58
C ILE A 679 11.83 0.95 -21.62
N ASP A 680 10.82 0.49 -20.89
CA ASP A 680 10.51 -0.93 -20.75
C ASP A 680 9.02 -1.31 -20.82
N PRO A 681 8.60 -1.84 -21.98
CA PRO A 681 7.44 -2.72 -22.12
C PRO A 681 7.92 -4.19 -22.10
N SER A 682 7.71 -4.90 -20.99
CA SER A 682 8.15 -6.29 -20.83
C SER A 682 7.24 -7.13 -19.92
N GLY A 683 7.40 -8.46 -19.92
CA GLY A 683 6.56 -9.33 -19.11
C GLY A 683 6.94 -10.81 -19.14
N VAL A 684 6.36 -11.56 -18.19
CA VAL A 684 6.46 -13.02 -18.16
C VAL A 684 5.53 -13.61 -19.23
N ALA A 685 6.04 -14.60 -19.94
CA ALA A 685 5.31 -15.33 -20.98
C ALA A 685 5.69 -16.82 -20.97
N VAL A 686 4.97 -17.61 -21.75
CA VAL A 686 5.35 -18.98 -22.14
C VAL A 686 5.34 -19.11 -23.66
N MET A 687 6.11 -20.05 -24.22
CA MET A 687 6.05 -20.32 -25.66
C MET A 687 4.63 -20.71 -26.11
N ASN A 688 4.22 -20.25 -27.29
CA ASN A 688 2.88 -20.46 -27.83
C ASN A 688 2.67 -21.91 -28.28
N MET A 689 2.33 -22.79 -27.34
CA MET A 689 2.12 -24.23 -27.58
C MET A 689 0.66 -24.60 -27.85
N GLN A 690 -0.24 -23.62 -27.98
CA GLN A 690 -1.70 -23.80 -28.09
C GLN A 690 -2.35 -24.54 -26.89
N ASN A 691 -1.79 -24.36 -25.70
CA ASN A 691 -2.27 -24.92 -24.44
C ASN A 691 -3.39 -24.06 -23.83
N THR A 692 -4.43 -24.68 -23.27
CA THR A 692 -5.46 -23.95 -22.50
C THR A 692 -4.92 -23.55 -21.10
N GLN A 693 -5.61 -22.68 -20.35
CA GLN A 693 -5.28 -22.44 -18.94
C GLN A 693 -6.11 -23.39 -18.05
N PRO A 694 -5.55 -23.89 -16.92
CA PRO A 694 -6.33 -24.61 -15.92
C PRO A 694 -7.31 -23.65 -15.22
N ILE A 695 -8.34 -24.20 -14.60
CA ILE A 695 -9.36 -23.47 -13.85
C ILE A 695 -9.34 -23.98 -12.40
N ALA A 696 -9.04 -23.09 -11.46
CA ALA A 696 -9.15 -23.35 -10.03
C ALA A 696 -10.52 -22.90 -9.49
N GLU A 697 -11.17 -23.71 -8.67
CA GLU A 697 -12.43 -23.39 -7.98
C GLU A 697 -12.21 -23.27 -6.45
N SER A 698 -13.07 -22.57 -5.70
CA SER A 698 -12.81 -22.31 -4.27
C SER A 698 -13.37 -23.38 -3.34
N ASP A 699 -12.56 -23.78 -2.37
CA ASP A 699 -12.85 -24.85 -1.41
C ASP A 699 -13.41 -24.34 -0.08
N ALA A 700 -14.15 -25.22 0.59
CA ALA A 700 -14.54 -25.04 1.99
C ALA A 700 -14.44 -26.37 2.76
N VAL A 701 -13.68 -26.38 3.85
CA VAL A 701 -13.53 -27.54 4.74
C VAL A 701 -13.73 -27.15 6.21
N ALA A 702 -14.10 -28.13 7.03
CA ALA A 702 -14.23 -27.98 8.48
C ALA A 702 -13.37 -29.00 9.21
N MET A 703 -12.70 -28.57 10.28
CA MET A 703 -11.83 -29.40 11.12
C MET A 703 -12.04 -29.08 12.61
N PRO A 704 -11.67 -29.97 13.54
CA PRO A 704 -11.61 -29.62 14.95
C PRO A 704 -10.34 -28.78 15.22
N TRP A 705 -10.40 -27.94 16.25
CA TRP A 705 -9.20 -27.31 16.83
C TRP A 705 -8.13 -28.34 17.25
N ASN A 706 -6.90 -27.85 17.44
CA ASN A 706 -5.78 -28.67 17.90
C ASN A 706 -5.50 -29.92 17.02
N SER A 707 -5.64 -29.79 15.70
CA SER A 707 -5.48 -30.89 14.74
C SER A 707 -4.81 -30.49 13.40
N THR A 708 -4.53 -31.50 12.58
CA THR A 708 -3.99 -31.38 11.21
C THR A 708 -4.95 -32.05 10.24
N LEU A 709 -5.21 -31.41 9.09
CA LEU A 709 -6.07 -31.91 8.02
C LEU A 709 -5.28 -31.97 6.70
N ALA A 710 -5.51 -33.02 5.92
CA ALA A 710 -5.12 -33.10 4.51
C ALA A 710 -6.31 -32.71 3.64
N ILE A 711 -6.09 -31.81 2.67
CA ILE A 711 -7.12 -31.20 1.82
C ILE A 711 -6.71 -31.44 0.35
N ASP A 712 -7.67 -31.86 -0.47
CA ASP A 712 -7.48 -32.31 -1.85
C ASP A 712 -8.12 -31.31 -2.83
N VAL A 713 -7.51 -30.13 -2.95
CA VAL A 713 -8.06 -28.98 -3.71
C VAL A 713 -8.23 -29.27 -5.21
N LEU A 714 -7.46 -30.23 -5.73
CA LEU A 714 -7.54 -30.68 -7.12
C LEU A 714 -8.76 -31.57 -7.43
N ALA A 715 -9.73 -31.66 -6.51
CA ALA A 715 -10.93 -32.47 -6.66
C ALA A 715 -12.07 -31.77 -7.43
N ASN A 716 -12.04 -30.44 -7.48
CA ASN A 716 -12.96 -29.53 -8.19
C ASN A 716 -12.26 -28.71 -9.28
N ASP A 717 -10.95 -28.45 -9.14
CA ASP A 717 -10.13 -27.84 -10.19
C ASP A 717 -10.15 -28.67 -11.49
N SER A 718 -9.94 -28.01 -12.64
CA SER A 718 -10.05 -28.66 -13.95
C SER A 718 -9.15 -28.06 -15.02
N ASP A 719 -9.00 -28.77 -16.14
CA ASP A 719 -8.33 -28.34 -17.36
C ASP A 719 -9.10 -28.85 -18.59
N GLU A 720 -9.11 -28.11 -19.71
CA GLU A 720 -9.90 -28.48 -20.91
C GLU A 720 -9.19 -29.50 -21.81
N ASP A 721 -7.86 -29.43 -21.94
CA ASP A 721 -7.08 -30.35 -22.77
C ASP A 721 -6.81 -31.71 -22.05
N GLY A 722 -6.87 -31.71 -20.72
CA GLY A 722 -6.80 -32.87 -19.84
C GLY A 722 -5.42 -33.14 -19.24
N ASP A 723 -4.59 -32.10 -19.10
CA ASP A 723 -3.26 -32.20 -18.51
C ASP A 723 -3.29 -32.33 -16.98
N THR A 724 -2.12 -32.62 -16.37
CA THR A 724 -2.04 -33.09 -14.98
C THR A 724 -1.72 -31.98 -14.00
N LEU A 725 -2.73 -31.52 -13.25
CA LEU A 725 -2.60 -30.42 -12.31
C LEU A 725 -1.65 -30.73 -11.13
N THR A 726 -0.77 -29.77 -10.82
CA THR A 726 0.09 -29.75 -9.63
C THR A 726 -0.10 -28.47 -8.83
N ILE A 727 0.00 -28.56 -7.50
CA ILE A 727 -0.01 -27.40 -6.61
C ILE A 727 1.41 -26.83 -6.54
N ASN A 728 1.59 -25.55 -6.89
CA ASN A 728 2.92 -24.94 -7.03
C ASN A 728 3.29 -24.00 -5.87
N SER A 729 2.36 -23.17 -5.39
CA SER A 729 2.58 -22.31 -4.21
C SER A 729 1.35 -22.24 -3.31
N VAL A 730 1.60 -21.99 -2.01
CA VAL A 730 0.59 -21.91 -0.96
C VAL A 730 0.95 -20.82 0.05
N ALA A 731 -0.07 -20.12 0.55
CA ALA A 731 0.04 -19.14 1.62
C ALA A 731 -1.18 -19.28 2.54
N VAL A 732 -1.01 -19.01 3.84
CA VAL A 732 -2.12 -19.00 4.82
C VAL A 732 -2.03 -17.76 5.70
N ASP A 733 -3.17 -17.34 6.25
CA ASP A 733 -3.28 -16.29 7.27
C ASP A 733 -2.87 -16.79 8.67
N PHE A 734 -3.44 -17.92 9.12
CA PHE A 734 -3.25 -18.48 10.46
C PHE A 734 -2.89 -19.97 10.42
N GLY A 735 -1.80 -20.35 11.09
CA GLY A 735 -1.36 -21.75 11.23
C GLY A 735 -0.18 -22.09 10.33
N ILE A 736 -0.07 -23.36 9.95
CA ILE A 736 1.03 -23.88 9.12
C ILE A 736 0.43 -24.69 7.98
N ILE A 737 0.86 -24.38 6.75
CA ILE A 737 0.49 -25.07 5.52
C ILE A 737 1.73 -25.66 4.84
N ASN A 738 1.62 -26.88 4.32
CA ASN A 738 2.65 -27.52 3.50
C ASN A 738 2.00 -28.27 2.32
N ILE A 739 2.72 -28.43 1.21
CA ILE A 739 2.32 -29.31 0.11
C ILE A 739 3.00 -30.66 0.31
N GLU A 740 2.22 -31.72 0.51
CA GLU A 740 2.72 -33.10 0.59
C GLU A 740 1.96 -33.97 -0.41
N SER A 741 2.68 -34.74 -1.25
CA SER A 741 2.07 -35.67 -2.22
C SER A 741 1.01 -35.07 -3.16
N ASN A 742 1.14 -33.78 -3.51
CA ASN A 742 0.18 -32.98 -4.29
C ASN A 742 -1.15 -32.70 -3.57
N GLN A 743 -1.15 -32.71 -2.23
CA GLN A 743 -2.26 -32.32 -1.37
C GLN A 743 -1.81 -31.27 -0.33
N LEU A 744 -2.76 -30.52 0.20
CA LEU A 744 -2.53 -29.46 1.19
C LEU A 744 -2.61 -30.02 2.61
N HIS A 745 -1.51 -29.95 3.36
CA HIS A 745 -1.42 -30.40 4.75
C HIS A 745 -1.45 -29.19 5.69
N TYR A 746 -2.65 -28.85 6.17
CA TYR A 746 -2.90 -27.72 7.05
C TYR A 746 -2.91 -28.13 8.52
N THR A 747 -2.23 -27.36 9.38
CA THR A 747 -2.27 -27.49 10.84
C THR A 747 -2.70 -26.17 11.44
N ALA A 748 -3.84 -26.18 12.13
CA ALA A 748 -4.36 -25.02 12.86
C ALA A 748 -3.43 -24.65 14.03
N PRO A 749 -3.35 -23.36 14.43
CA PRO A 749 -2.69 -22.98 15.67
C PRO A 749 -3.33 -23.67 16.89
N ILE A 750 -2.55 -23.78 17.97
CA ILE A 750 -3.03 -24.36 19.22
C ILE A 750 -4.14 -23.46 19.82
N ASP A 751 -5.22 -24.10 20.26
CA ASP A 751 -6.42 -23.48 20.86
C ASP A 751 -7.13 -22.42 19.99
N PHE A 752 -6.84 -22.37 18.68
CA PHE A 752 -7.54 -21.52 17.70
C PHE A 752 -8.95 -22.05 17.40
N LEU A 753 -9.91 -21.12 17.33
CA LEU A 753 -11.30 -21.33 16.90
C LEU A 753 -11.71 -20.16 16.03
N GLY A 754 -12.26 -20.43 14.84
CA GLY A 754 -12.55 -19.41 13.83
C GLY A 754 -12.34 -19.92 12.42
N THR A 755 -12.00 -19.01 11.51
CA THR A 755 -11.73 -19.32 10.09
C THR A 755 -10.30 -18.95 9.71
N ALA A 756 -9.62 -19.86 9.01
CA ALA A 756 -8.37 -19.58 8.32
C ALA A 756 -8.56 -19.67 6.81
N THR A 757 -7.79 -18.89 6.06
CA THR A 757 -7.86 -18.74 4.61
C THR A 757 -6.53 -19.16 4.00
N ILE A 758 -6.54 -20.22 3.20
CA ILE A 758 -5.36 -20.67 2.45
C ILE A 758 -5.51 -20.22 1.00
N GLN A 759 -4.58 -19.42 0.50
CA GLN A 759 -4.43 -19.15 -0.93
C GLN A 759 -3.53 -20.23 -1.55
N TYR A 760 -3.86 -20.71 -2.75
CA TYR A 760 -3.04 -21.69 -3.46
C TYR A 760 -3.00 -21.40 -4.97
N SER A 761 -1.91 -21.83 -5.62
CA SER A 761 -1.76 -21.84 -7.07
C SER A 761 -1.59 -23.25 -7.62
N ILE A 762 -2.12 -23.46 -8.83
CA ILE A 762 -2.01 -24.69 -9.61
C ILE A 762 -1.32 -24.44 -10.94
N SER A 763 -0.75 -25.50 -11.51
CA SER A 763 -0.05 -25.54 -12.79
C SER A 763 -0.40 -26.81 -13.54
N ASP A 764 -0.43 -26.75 -14.87
CA ASP A 764 -0.58 -27.92 -15.76
C ASP A 764 0.76 -28.56 -16.18
N GLY A 765 1.89 -27.92 -15.86
CA GLY A 765 3.24 -28.29 -16.30
C GLY A 765 3.57 -27.93 -17.76
N GLN A 766 2.62 -27.32 -18.45
CA GLN A 766 2.62 -27.03 -19.89
C GLN A 766 2.59 -25.52 -20.18
N GLY A 767 2.37 -24.69 -19.16
CA GLY A 767 2.48 -23.23 -19.23
C GLY A 767 1.20 -22.49 -18.87
N GLY A 768 0.16 -23.17 -18.40
CA GLY A 768 -0.97 -22.58 -17.71
C GLY A 768 -0.80 -22.60 -16.20
N SER A 769 -1.26 -21.55 -15.54
CA SER A 769 -1.37 -21.47 -14.08
C SER A 769 -2.71 -20.82 -13.71
N ALA A 770 -3.20 -21.12 -12.50
CA ALA A 770 -4.41 -20.53 -11.92
C ALA A 770 -4.30 -20.50 -10.38
N ASN A 771 -5.16 -19.75 -9.71
CA ASN A 771 -5.15 -19.62 -8.26
C ASN A 771 -6.55 -19.49 -7.67
N SER A 772 -6.71 -19.95 -6.43
CA SER A 772 -7.99 -19.96 -5.70
C SER A 772 -7.73 -19.95 -4.18
N MET A 773 -8.79 -20.06 -3.39
CA MET A 773 -8.75 -20.05 -1.93
C MET A 773 -9.50 -21.24 -1.31
N VAL A 774 -8.99 -21.71 -0.16
CA VAL A 774 -9.63 -22.66 0.74
C VAL A 774 -10.06 -21.93 2.00
N THR A 775 -11.35 -21.99 2.35
CA THR A 775 -11.81 -21.58 3.68
C THR A 775 -11.78 -22.78 4.63
N VAL A 776 -11.01 -22.68 5.71
CA VAL A 776 -10.91 -23.71 6.76
C VAL A 776 -11.62 -23.22 8.03
N THR A 777 -12.76 -23.84 8.36
CA THR A 777 -13.46 -23.56 9.63
C THR A 777 -12.94 -24.48 10.73
N VAL A 778 -12.41 -23.90 11.80
CA VAL A 778 -11.84 -24.61 12.96
C VAL A 778 -12.84 -24.56 14.12
N ASN A 779 -13.45 -25.70 14.42
CA ASN A 779 -14.56 -25.84 15.37
C ASN A 779 -14.14 -26.47 16.71
N THR A 780 -14.98 -26.25 17.73
CA THR A 780 -14.96 -26.99 18.99
C THR A 780 -15.28 -28.47 18.80
N ASN A 781 -14.95 -29.26 19.81
CA ASN A 781 -15.57 -30.56 20.07
C ASN A 781 -15.66 -30.70 21.60
N PHE A 782 -16.86 -30.55 22.14
CA PHE A 782 -17.15 -30.79 23.55
C PHE A 782 -17.28 -32.29 23.84
N ALA A 783 -17.06 -32.70 25.09
CA ALA A 783 -17.20 -34.09 25.47
C ALA A 783 -18.68 -34.54 25.53
N PRO A 784 -19.01 -35.76 25.09
CA PRO A 784 -20.39 -36.24 25.04
C PRO A 784 -21.02 -36.41 26.43
N SER A 785 -22.33 -36.24 26.55
CA SER A 785 -23.06 -36.27 27.83
C SER A 785 -23.79 -37.59 28.08
N ALA A 786 -23.08 -38.53 28.74
CA ALA A 786 -23.60 -39.85 29.13
C ALA A 786 -24.55 -39.78 30.34
N LYS A 787 -25.68 -40.52 30.33
CA LYS A 787 -26.74 -40.47 31.35
C LYS A 787 -27.19 -41.87 31.78
N ASN A 788 -27.42 -42.05 33.08
CA ASN A 788 -27.71 -43.39 33.63
C ASN A 788 -29.02 -43.99 33.11
N ASP A 789 -28.97 -45.30 32.84
CA ASP A 789 -30.06 -46.12 32.31
C ASP A 789 -30.66 -47.07 33.36
N SER A 790 -31.81 -47.64 33.02
CA SER A 790 -32.36 -48.79 33.75
C SER A 790 -33.06 -49.79 32.83
N ALA A 791 -32.98 -51.08 33.19
CA ALA A 791 -33.65 -52.17 32.49
C ALA A 791 -34.09 -53.28 33.47
N GLU A 792 -34.99 -54.17 33.03
CA GLU A 792 -35.44 -55.31 33.82
C GLU A 792 -35.43 -56.60 32.98
N THR A 793 -35.13 -57.74 33.60
CA THR A 793 -35.19 -59.07 32.96
C THR A 793 -35.43 -60.19 33.99
N ASP A 794 -35.47 -61.45 33.55
CA ASP A 794 -35.40 -62.62 34.42
C ASP A 794 -34.02 -63.33 34.33
N ASP A 795 -33.71 -64.21 35.28
CA ASP A 795 -32.42 -64.91 35.43
C ASP A 795 -32.10 -65.91 34.30
N LYS A 796 -32.81 -65.85 33.17
CA LYS A 796 -32.61 -66.70 31.97
C LYS A 796 -32.72 -65.94 30.65
N THR A 797 -33.17 -64.70 30.66
CA THR A 797 -33.44 -63.91 29.46
C THR A 797 -32.38 -62.85 29.24
N ALA A 798 -31.62 -62.97 28.16
CA ALA A 798 -30.74 -61.91 27.68
C ALA A 798 -31.56 -60.78 27.06
N ILE A 799 -31.11 -59.53 27.23
CA ILE A 799 -31.79 -58.31 26.74
C ILE A 799 -30.81 -57.41 25.99
N ASN A 800 -31.31 -56.71 24.98
CA ASN A 800 -30.59 -55.63 24.31
C ASN A 800 -31.03 -54.29 24.89
N ILE A 801 -30.07 -53.43 25.23
CA ILE A 801 -30.28 -52.14 25.90
C ILE A 801 -29.72 -51.06 24.97
N ALA A 802 -30.57 -50.13 24.55
CA ALA A 802 -30.19 -49.04 23.66
C ALA A 802 -29.77 -47.81 24.49
N VAL A 803 -28.51 -47.82 24.95
CA VAL A 803 -28.00 -46.80 25.89
C VAL A 803 -27.90 -45.40 25.30
N LEU A 804 -27.68 -45.28 23.99
CA LEU A 804 -27.53 -43.98 23.31
C LEU A 804 -28.85 -43.18 23.13
N VAL A 805 -29.93 -43.52 23.84
CA VAL A 805 -31.27 -42.92 23.65
C VAL A 805 -31.52 -41.73 24.58
N ASN A 806 -30.82 -41.67 25.72
CA ASN A 806 -30.82 -40.56 26.67
C ASN A 806 -29.49 -39.77 26.65
N ASP A 807 -28.41 -40.37 26.15
CA ASP A 807 -27.12 -39.74 25.89
C ASP A 807 -27.24 -38.65 24.80
N SER A 808 -26.36 -37.66 24.83
CA SER A 808 -26.39 -36.53 23.89
C SER A 808 -25.02 -35.88 23.77
N ASP A 809 -24.59 -35.57 22.56
CA ASP A 809 -23.41 -34.74 22.32
C ASP A 809 -23.78 -33.24 22.27
N PRO A 810 -22.94 -32.30 22.76
CA PRO A 810 -23.23 -30.86 22.68
C PRO A 810 -23.12 -30.26 21.27
N ASP A 811 -22.13 -30.68 20.46
CA ASP A 811 -21.97 -30.24 19.07
C ASP A 811 -22.83 -31.08 18.12
N GLY A 812 -23.30 -32.24 18.59
CA GLY A 812 -24.17 -33.17 17.86
C GLY A 812 -23.43 -34.33 17.20
N ASP A 813 -22.18 -34.59 17.61
CA ASP A 813 -21.32 -35.63 17.04
C ASP A 813 -21.87 -37.06 17.25
N ALA A 814 -21.46 -37.98 16.37
CA ALA A 814 -22.09 -39.29 16.23
C ALA A 814 -21.64 -40.31 17.31
N LEU A 815 -22.39 -40.40 18.40
CA LEU A 815 -22.08 -41.27 19.54
C LEU A 815 -21.92 -42.77 19.20
N THR A 816 -20.84 -43.35 19.73
CA THR A 816 -20.51 -44.78 19.71
C THR A 816 -20.26 -45.32 21.11
N VAL A 817 -20.48 -46.61 21.36
CA VAL A 817 -20.18 -47.23 22.67
C VAL A 817 -18.82 -47.92 22.62
N THR A 818 -17.85 -47.41 23.38
CA THR A 818 -16.44 -47.84 23.31
C THR A 818 -16.07 -48.89 24.35
N SER A 819 -16.76 -48.92 25.50
CA SER A 819 -16.60 -49.97 26.51
C SER A 819 -17.88 -50.25 27.28
N ALA A 820 -18.01 -51.49 27.79
CA ALA A 820 -19.05 -51.90 28.71
C ALA A 820 -18.53 -53.02 29.63
N ILE A 821 -18.69 -52.85 30.94
CA ILE A 821 -18.21 -53.77 31.99
C ILE A 821 -19.35 -53.98 32.98
N VAL A 822 -19.60 -55.22 33.41
CA VAL A 822 -20.71 -55.57 34.32
C VAL A 822 -20.23 -56.28 35.58
N ASP A 823 -20.85 -55.99 36.72
CA ASP A 823 -20.51 -56.57 38.03
C ASP A 823 -20.99 -58.03 38.22
N SER A 824 -22.10 -58.43 37.59
CA SER A 824 -22.65 -59.79 37.60
C SER A 824 -23.38 -60.13 36.29
N GLY A 825 -23.01 -61.27 35.69
CA GLY A 825 -23.48 -61.69 34.36
C GLY A 825 -22.41 -61.50 33.29
N SER A 826 -22.82 -61.23 32.05
CA SER A 826 -21.92 -60.81 30.97
C SER A 826 -22.60 -59.78 30.05
N VAL A 827 -21.82 -58.81 29.57
CA VAL A 827 -22.26 -57.78 28.61
C VAL A 827 -21.43 -57.87 27.33
N VAL A 828 -22.05 -57.56 26.18
CA VAL A 828 -21.42 -57.47 24.86
C VAL A 828 -21.92 -56.22 24.16
N ILE A 829 -21.02 -55.44 23.56
CA ILE A 829 -21.36 -54.31 22.69
C ILE A 829 -21.71 -54.87 21.31
N ASN A 830 -22.88 -54.52 20.78
CA ASN A 830 -23.36 -54.94 19.48
C ASN A 830 -22.89 -53.98 18.37
N ALA A 831 -22.92 -54.43 17.11
CA ALA A 831 -22.56 -53.63 15.94
C ALA A 831 -23.55 -52.49 15.61
N ASP A 832 -24.65 -52.36 16.38
CA ASP A 832 -25.63 -51.27 16.33
C ASP A 832 -25.54 -50.33 17.56
N ASN A 833 -24.40 -50.36 18.26
CA ASN A 833 -24.12 -49.65 19.52
C ASN A 833 -25.04 -49.99 20.70
N THR A 834 -25.92 -51.01 20.59
CA THR A 834 -26.69 -51.50 21.74
C THR A 834 -25.89 -52.47 22.62
N LEU A 835 -26.24 -52.61 23.90
CA LEU A 835 -25.61 -53.55 24.82
C LEU A 835 -26.46 -54.81 24.98
N THR A 836 -25.93 -55.98 24.61
CA THR A 836 -26.51 -57.27 24.97
C THR A 836 -26.07 -57.65 26.38
N PHE A 837 -26.98 -57.62 27.35
CA PHE A 837 -26.76 -58.13 28.70
C PHE A 837 -27.34 -59.54 28.87
N THR A 838 -26.55 -60.45 29.45
CA THR A 838 -26.96 -61.80 29.84
C THR A 838 -26.78 -61.97 31.36
N PRO A 839 -27.88 -62.21 32.12
CA PRO A 839 -27.80 -62.36 33.58
C PRO A 839 -27.17 -63.68 34.03
N GLN A 840 -26.66 -63.70 35.26
CA GLN A 840 -26.13 -64.92 35.89
C GLN A 840 -27.27 -65.81 36.43
N GLU A 841 -27.46 -67.00 35.82
CA GLU A 841 -28.57 -67.90 36.16
C GLU A 841 -28.60 -68.26 37.66
N GLY A 842 -29.79 -68.18 38.26
CA GLY A 842 -30.08 -68.54 39.63
C GLY A 842 -30.18 -67.37 40.61
N SER A 843 -29.69 -66.18 40.25
CA SER A 843 -29.67 -64.99 41.10
C SER A 843 -30.84 -64.03 40.82
N ALA A 844 -31.42 -63.48 41.89
CA ALA A 844 -32.35 -62.36 41.83
C ALA A 844 -31.67 -61.15 42.47
N THR A 845 -30.89 -60.42 41.67
CA THR A 845 -29.99 -59.35 42.08
C THR A 845 -30.01 -58.23 41.04
N THR A 846 -29.78 -57.00 41.48
CA THR A 846 -29.44 -55.92 40.55
C THR A 846 -28.02 -56.15 40.03
N ALA A 847 -27.82 -55.97 38.72
CA ALA A 847 -26.52 -55.90 38.08
C ALA A 847 -26.28 -54.46 37.60
N THR A 848 -25.03 -54.00 37.67
CA THR A 848 -24.60 -52.67 37.26
C THR A 848 -23.66 -52.82 36.05
N ILE A 849 -24.05 -52.26 34.91
CA ILE A 849 -23.17 -52.13 33.75
C ILE A 849 -22.60 -50.71 33.77
N GLU A 850 -21.29 -50.56 33.89
CA GLU A 850 -20.59 -49.31 33.61
C GLU A 850 -20.25 -49.31 32.12
N TYR A 851 -20.68 -48.28 31.39
CA TYR A 851 -20.40 -48.14 29.96
C TYR A 851 -19.80 -46.77 29.65
N ALA A 852 -19.01 -46.71 28.58
CA ALA A 852 -18.43 -45.48 28.07
C ALA A 852 -18.84 -45.25 26.61
N ILE A 853 -19.12 -43.99 26.30
CA ILE A 853 -19.45 -43.50 24.96
C ILE A 853 -18.32 -42.62 24.42
N SER A 854 -18.24 -42.47 23.10
CA SER A 854 -17.35 -41.55 22.41
C SER A 854 -18.02 -41.01 21.14
N ASP A 855 -17.88 -39.70 20.97
CA ASP A 855 -17.97 -38.92 19.72
C ASP A 855 -16.94 -39.36 18.65
N GLY A 856 -15.80 -39.92 19.09
CA GLY A 856 -14.62 -40.24 18.27
C GLY A 856 -13.33 -39.58 18.77
N ARG A 857 -13.40 -38.63 19.72
CA ARG A 857 -12.25 -37.91 20.30
C ARG A 857 -12.24 -37.95 21.83
N TYR A 858 -13.33 -37.58 22.48
CA TYR A 858 -13.51 -37.60 23.93
C TYR A 858 -14.32 -38.82 24.40
N THR A 859 -14.48 -38.97 25.71
CA THR A 859 -15.33 -40.03 26.28
C THR A 859 -16.08 -39.55 27.51
N ALA A 860 -17.27 -40.10 27.71
CA ALA A 860 -18.02 -40.00 28.97
C ALA A 860 -18.52 -41.38 29.40
N SER A 861 -18.91 -41.51 30.66
CA SER A 861 -19.31 -42.80 31.23
C SER A 861 -20.53 -42.69 32.13
N ALA A 862 -21.44 -43.62 31.98
CA ALA A 862 -22.66 -43.74 32.78
C ALA A 862 -22.93 -45.20 33.14
N LYS A 863 -24.04 -45.46 33.84
CA LYS A 863 -24.38 -46.78 34.39
C LYS A 863 -25.77 -47.23 33.99
N VAL A 864 -25.86 -48.45 33.47
CA VAL A 864 -27.13 -49.17 33.33
C VAL A 864 -27.39 -49.95 34.61
N THR A 865 -28.55 -49.70 35.24
CA THR A 865 -29.02 -50.49 36.38
C THR A 865 -30.00 -51.57 35.91
N VAL A 866 -29.58 -52.85 35.90
CA VAL A 866 -30.43 -53.96 35.44
C VAL A 866 -31.00 -54.75 36.62
N THR A 867 -32.33 -54.73 36.78
CA THR A 867 -33.02 -55.53 37.80
C THR A 867 -33.28 -56.94 37.27
N VAL A 868 -32.58 -57.95 37.81
CA VAL A 868 -32.80 -59.36 37.45
C VAL A 868 -33.78 -60.00 38.44
N THR A 869 -34.94 -60.42 37.92
CA THR A 869 -35.94 -61.21 38.65
C THR A 869 -35.68 -62.72 38.47
N LYS A 870 -36.30 -63.57 39.28
CA LYS A 870 -36.16 -65.03 39.10
C LYS A 870 -37.24 -65.59 38.20
N ALA A 871 -36.86 -66.24 37.10
CA ALA A 871 -37.76 -66.84 36.14
C ALA A 871 -38.65 -67.90 36.82
N GLN A 872 -39.97 -67.81 36.61
CA GLN A 872 -40.89 -68.81 37.12
C GLN A 872 -40.84 -70.06 36.23
N ASN A 873 -40.49 -71.21 36.82
CA ASN A 873 -40.53 -72.49 36.10
C ASN A 873 -41.96 -72.75 35.57
N PRO A 874 -42.14 -73.07 34.28
CA PRO A 874 -43.45 -73.39 33.74
C PRO A 874 -44.00 -74.69 34.39
N PRO A 875 -45.34 -74.81 34.55
CA PRO A 875 -45.94 -75.99 35.13
C PRO A 875 -45.72 -77.23 34.24
N PRO A 876 -45.59 -78.44 34.82
CA PRO A 876 -45.41 -79.66 34.03
C PRO A 876 -46.61 -79.95 33.12
N PRO A 877 -46.40 -80.54 31.92
CA PRO A 877 -47.50 -80.94 31.05
C PRO A 877 -48.33 -82.06 31.69
N GLU A 878 -49.66 -81.99 31.54
CA GLU A 878 -50.58 -82.99 32.09
C GLU A 878 -50.42 -84.38 31.44
N PRO A 879 -50.58 -85.48 32.21
CA PRO A 879 -50.45 -86.84 31.69
C PRO A 879 -51.66 -87.25 30.84
N SER A 880 -51.42 -88.05 29.79
CA SER A 880 -52.44 -88.46 28.83
C SER A 880 -53.08 -89.81 29.16
N GLU A 881 -54.42 -89.85 29.15
CA GLU A 881 -55.26 -91.06 29.13
C GLU A 881 -56.30 -90.98 27.97
N PRO A 882 -57.04 -92.05 27.62
CA PRO A 882 -56.51 -93.06 26.71
C PRO A 882 -57.35 -93.21 25.42
N VAL A 883 -56.76 -93.84 24.41
CA VAL A 883 -57.39 -94.02 23.09
C VAL A 883 -58.66 -94.89 23.17
N SER A 884 -59.80 -94.33 22.74
CA SER A 884 -61.02 -95.09 22.44
C SER A 884 -61.44 -94.92 20.97
N LYS A 885 -62.04 -95.97 20.37
CA LYS A 885 -62.41 -96.01 18.94
C LYS A 885 -63.91 -95.85 18.70
N LYS A 886 -64.29 -94.87 17.88
CA LYS A 886 -65.45 -94.77 16.95
C LYS A 886 -65.21 -93.50 16.10
N SER A 887 -65.23 -93.44 14.77
CA SER A 887 -65.94 -94.16 13.68
C SER A 887 -67.35 -93.63 13.37
N SER A 888 -67.53 -93.18 12.11
CA SER A 888 -68.77 -92.72 11.44
C SER A 888 -69.41 -91.40 11.95
N GLY A 889 -70.14 -90.68 11.09
CA GLY A 889 -71.07 -89.62 11.56
C GLY A 889 -71.26 -88.36 10.71
N ALA A 890 -71.64 -88.50 9.45
CA ALA A 890 -72.24 -87.51 8.55
C ALA A 890 -73.03 -86.28 9.11
N PHE A 891 -72.98 -85.18 8.34
CA PHE A 891 -74.08 -84.23 8.02
C PHE A 891 -74.55 -83.11 9.01
N THR A 892 -74.10 -81.88 8.71
CA THR A 892 -74.91 -80.66 8.38
C THR A 892 -75.84 -79.90 9.36
N PHE A 893 -75.71 -78.56 9.28
CA PHE A 893 -76.76 -77.50 9.31
C PHE A 893 -77.47 -77.10 10.64
N ALA A 894 -76.93 -76.06 11.28
CA ALA A 894 -77.55 -74.72 11.39
C ALA A 894 -76.40 -73.67 11.41
N LEU A 895 -76.38 -72.60 10.60
CA LEU A 895 -77.14 -71.33 10.66
C LEU A 895 -76.86 -70.51 11.94
N LEU A 896 -76.58 -69.18 11.90
CA LEU A 896 -76.67 -68.19 10.80
C LEU A 896 -75.89 -66.86 11.10
N LEU A 897 -75.06 -66.36 10.15
CA LEU A 897 -74.55 -64.96 9.98
C LEU A 897 -73.77 -64.29 11.15
N LEU A 898 -73.00 -63.18 11.04
CA LEU A 898 -72.53 -62.25 9.97
C LEU A 898 -71.11 -61.77 10.46
N LEU A 899 -69.98 -61.62 9.74
CA LEU A 899 -69.58 -61.46 8.32
C LEU A 899 -69.68 -60.03 7.73
N ILE A 900 -68.84 -59.74 6.70
CA ILE A 900 -68.77 -58.52 5.83
C ILE A 900 -68.21 -57.23 6.48
N SER A 901 -67.42 -56.37 5.80
CA SER A 901 -66.10 -56.50 5.12
C SER A 901 -65.66 -55.14 4.52
N THR A 902 -64.50 -55.11 3.83
CA THR A 902 -64.15 -54.25 2.67
C THR A 902 -63.87 -52.73 2.81
N ALA A 903 -62.66 -52.37 2.38
CA ALA A 903 -62.31 -51.30 1.40
C ALA A 903 -62.10 -49.81 1.80
N THR A 904 -60.86 -49.36 1.54
CA THR A 904 -60.44 -48.09 0.90
C THR A 904 -60.90 -46.71 1.43
N MET A 905 -59.94 -45.91 1.93
CA MET A 905 -59.53 -44.53 1.53
C MET A 905 -58.43 -44.07 2.52
N ARG A 906 -57.34 -43.33 2.21
CA ARG A 906 -57.00 -42.23 1.26
C ARG A 906 -57.09 -40.80 1.86
N ARG A 907 -56.09 -40.42 2.67
CA ARG A 907 -55.51 -39.06 2.88
C ARG A 907 -54.22 -39.26 3.71
N ARG A 908 -53.03 -38.74 3.35
CA ARG A 908 -52.57 -37.33 3.24
C ARG A 908 -52.74 -36.53 4.52
N PHE A 909 -51.62 -36.26 5.19
CA PHE A 909 -51.17 -34.91 5.53
C PHE A 909 -49.65 -34.81 5.33
N LYS A 910 -49.14 -33.61 5.06
CA LYS A 910 -47.74 -33.23 5.31
C LYS A 910 -47.72 -32.51 6.67
N TYR A 911 -46.58 -32.46 7.37
CA TYR A 911 -45.61 -31.41 7.08
C TYR A 911 -44.30 -32.08 6.65
#